data_AF-A0A1C5LCC4-F1
#
_entry.id   AF-A0A1C5LCC4-F1
#
_cell.length_a   1.000
_cell.length_b   1.000
_cell.length_c   1.000
_cell.angle_alpha   90.00
_cell.angle_beta   90.00
_cell.angle_gamma   90.00
#
_symmetry.space_group_name_H-M   'P 1'
#
loop_
_entity.id
_entity.type
_entity.pdbx_description
1 polymer ?
#
loop_
_entity_poly.entity_id
_entity_poly.type
_entity_poly.pdbx_seq_one_letter_code
_entity_poly.pdbx_strand_id
1 'polypeptide(L)'
;MKKCKLYFQISIIVGLIIICILFSCGTIYYLYKNDSGNAGVFATLIGILLTLILTFWTYLFDKSHKSTLIEQYLNDEHFVDREMEYIKLLNLIQNEPDRIIYINGRFGMGKTLFMKMSCDRINFTDKKKWKSYAAFYYNNNRTKTIIQALSNKFCGHSNASVTDISQQLNNATLKKNCILFIDNIYEIDLLECTEVAKAFINCKKSNQVIIAVDSNDDDFHICPSKFGENEIKLLAISYNTEIEKEDRKKISILSNGYPVYARYSVEAYTKGIKITDYRNLENYIEKLIYSLNDLEKRSLSLIICLSQFLQDGIKEKAIYGIDNRITQPIIKRLSTYSLINVQRNKIYADKLISLKCLDFLSNYKNESYKKIYQYYKRFSSVSYIALFAALKSDFKYDYALIKKILHDQYVNNNFYLLIDLGELEVNGQINSNLYEDKECWIYIRYYYLKALLELGLYNKAREVVDNCDNQFNLLNINSNITFEYQYLLADLDHLTNYFQNAISFSQALLKKSSTIDQKIKCQYLYAHCLRHIGEDLNLAFTVFSDLAKSTSYKNDKIRIRSIYSAASIKMFQRDKNYNYKNSFETINEIICNDDKNEIWKPYVIRHKAIYEYKICKDPYMAEKTLREAINLLEVTSLRIKYDIYFELAEVYRIYDNKLNNYEKSLAFYSEAEQFAKRVHDYNLQSNSQLGIMLLNLKYGYEINIEMLRTIIIETRNLNLNINYNYAIYIKYIIANEAIPKELSLYWKKMQYSDLLFYSSKSKSEKYNLKLTVM
;
A
#
# COMPACT_ATOMS: atom_id res chain seq x y z
N MET A 1 -28.96 15.70 6.37
CA MET A 1 -29.54 14.51 7.05
C MET A 1 -28.97 14.22 8.44
N LYS A 2 -27.65 14.03 8.65
CA LYS A 2 -27.11 13.64 9.98
C LYS A 2 -27.39 14.65 11.12
N LYS A 3 -27.25 15.96 10.89
CA LYS A 3 -27.59 17.00 11.89
C LYS A 3 -29.08 17.05 12.22
N CYS A 4 -29.97 17.02 11.22
CA CYS A 4 -31.41 17.00 11.45
C CYS A 4 -31.85 15.76 12.23
N LYS A 5 -31.25 14.58 11.95
CA LYS A 5 -31.52 13.36 12.72
C LYS A 5 -31.06 13.48 14.18
N LEU A 6 -29.91 14.11 14.42
CA LEU A 6 -29.43 14.37 15.79
C LEU A 6 -30.33 15.38 16.51
N TYR A 7 -30.69 16.50 15.87
CA TYR A 7 -31.61 17.48 16.45
C TYR A 7 -32.98 16.87 16.72
N PHE A 8 -33.51 16.04 15.84
CA PHE A 8 -34.75 15.30 16.05
C PHE A 8 -34.64 14.33 17.24
N GLN A 9 -33.53 13.61 17.37
CA GLN A 9 -33.27 12.73 18.53
C GLN A 9 -33.17 13.52 19.84
N ILE A 10 -32.49 14.68 19.83
CA ILE A 10 -32.43 15.58 20.99
C ILE A 10 -33.82 16.13 21.32
N SER A 11 -34.60 16.54 20.32
CA SER A 11 -35.98 17.01 20.50
C SER A 11 -36.88 15.92 21.11
N ILE A 12 -36.72 14.65 20.72
CA ILE A 12 -37.43 13.53 21.33
C ILE A 12 -37.05 13.39 22.81
N ILE A 13 -35.75 13.44 23.14
CA ILE A 13 -35.28 13.34 24.54
C ILE A 13 -35.83 14.49 25.37
N VAL A 14 -35.76 15.72 24.86
CA VAL A 14 -36.32 16.90 25.53
C VAL A 14 -37.83 16.74 25.74
N GLY A 15 -38.56 16.25 24.72
CA GLY A 15 -39.98 15.95 24.84
C GLY A 15 -40.28 14.90 25.92
N LEU A 16 -39.51 13.81 25.97
CA LEU A 16 -39.65 12.76 26.97
C LEU A 16 -39.37 13.27 28.39
N ILE A 17 -38.37 14.15 28.56
CA ILE A 17 -38.06 14.79 29.85
C ILE A 17 -39.22 15.67 30.31
N ILE A 18 -39.82 16.46 29.40
CA ILE A 18 -40.98 17.30 29.74
C ILE A 18 -42.17 16.43 30.19
N ILE A 19 -42.42 15.31 29.51
CA ILE A 19 -43.49 14.36 29.88
C ILE A 19 -43.20 13.74 31.26
N CYS A 20 -41.95 13.37 31.56
CA CYS A 20 -41.55 12.89 32.89
C CYS A 20 -41.79 13.93 34.00
N ILE A 21 -41.55 15.21 33.72
CA ILE A 21 -41.81 16.30 34.68
C ILE A 21 -43.32 16.42 34.91
N LEU A 22 -44.14 16.40 33.84
CA LEU A 22 -45.59 16.45 33.96
C LEU A 22 -46.16 15.27 34.75
N PHE A 23 -45.68 14.05 34.50
CA PHE A 23 -46.09 12.88 35.28
C PHE A 23 -45.60 12.95 36.72
N SER A 24 -44.41 13.49 36.99
CA SER A 24 -43.95 13.75 38.37
C SER A 24 -44.87 14.71 39.12
N CYS A 25 -45.29 15.80 38.48
CA CYS A 25 -46.28 16.72 39.04
C CYS A 25 -47.62 16.03 39.29
N GLY A 26 -48.07 15.16 38.37
CA GLY A 26 -49.26 14.33 38.53
C GLY A 26 -49.16 13.40 39.74
N THR A 27 -48.07 12.65 39.87
CA THR A 27 -47.81 11.77 41.02
C THR A 27 -47.88 12.54 42.35
N ILE A 28 -47.23 13.71 42.43
CA ILE A 28 -47.25 14.56 43.63
C ILE A 28 -48.67 15.05 43.96
N TYR A 29 -49.43 15.47 42.94
CA TYR A 29 -50.81 15.93 43.11
C TYR A 29 -51.75 14.83 43.63
N TYR A 30 -51.66 13.60 43.09
CA TYR A 30 -52.50 12.48 43.53
C TYR A 30 -52.08 11.94 44.90
N LEU A 31 -50.77 11.96 45.23
CA LEU A 31 -50.30 11.69 46.59
C LEU A 31 -50.83 12.70 47.60
N TYR A 32 -50.86 13.98 47.25
CA TYR A 32 -51.44 15.03 48.09
C TYR A 32 -52.95 14.84 48.34
N LYS A 33 -53.67 14.24 47.38
CA LYS A 33 -55.09 13.89 47.51
C LYS A 33 -55.35 12.52 48.16
N ASN A 34 -54.32 11.84 48.69
CA ASN A 34 -54.41 10.48 49.26
C ASN A 34 -54.96 9.41 48.29
N ASP A 35 -54.81 9.61 46.97
CA ASP A 35 -55.19 8.63 45.95
C ASP A 35 -53.95 7.84 45.50
N SER A 36 -53.62 6.82 46.30
CA SER A 36 -52.41 6.01 46.11
C SER A 36 -52.48 5.15 44.83
N GLY A 37 -53.67 4.78 44.38
CA GLY A 37 -53.87 4.01 43.16
C GLY A 37 -53.44 4.77 41.92
N ASN A 38 -53.96 5.99 41.75
CA ASN A 38 -53.60 6.83 40.61
C ASN A 38 -52.15 7.34 40.70
N ALA A 39 -51.64 7.64 41.90
CA ALA A 39 -50.23 7.97 42.08
C ALA A 39 -49.28 6.84 41.63
N GLY A 40 -49.64 5.58 41.90
CA GLY A 40 -48.89 4.41 41.44
C GLY A 40 -48.83 4.28 39.92
N VAL A 41 -49.91 4.61 39.21
CA VAL A 41 -49.96 4.60 37.74
C VAL A 41 -49.00 5.63 37.14
N PHE A 42 -49.03 6.88 37.63
CA PHE A 42 -48.11 7.93 37.15
C PHE A 42 -46.65 7.63 37.50
N ALA A 43 -46.37 7.07 38.67
CA ALA A 43 -45.03 6.61 39.05
C ALA A 43 -44.49 5.51 38.12
N THR A 44 -45.35 4.57 37.71
CA THR A 44 -44.97 3.50 36.77
C THR A 44 -44.68 4.05 35.37
N LEU A 45 -45.47 5.01 34.90
CA LEU A 45 -45.24 5.71 33.62
C LEU A 45 -43.92 6.49 33.60
N ILE A 46 -43.55 7.11 34.72
CA ILE A 46 -42.23 7.76 34.91
C ILE A 46 -41.10 6.72 34.74
N GLY A 47 -41.24 5.53 35.35
CA GLY A 47 -40.25 4.45 35.24
C GLY A 47 -40.01 3.96 33.81
N ILE A 48 -41.07 3.80 33.02
CA ILE A 48 -40.98 3.41 31.60
C ILE A 48 -40.25 4.51 30.80
N LEU A 49 -40.62 5.78 31.00
CA LEU A 49 -40.00 6.90 30.29
C LEU A 49 -38.54 7.11 30.68
N LEU A 50 -38.17 6.95 31.95
CA LEU A 50 -36.78 7.01 32.41
C LEU A 50 -35.91 5.93 31.76
N THR A 51 -36.46 4.72 31.60
CA THR A 51 -35.75 3.62 30.92
C THR A 51 -35.50 3.94 29.44
N LEU A 52 -36.47 4.54 28.76
CA LEU A 52 -36.31 5.02 27.38
C LEU A 52 -35.29 6.17 27.29
N ILE A 53 -35.36 7.15 28.21
CA ILE A 53 -34.40 8.25 28.28
C ILE A 53 -32.98 7.70 28.48
N LEU A 54 -32.77 6.77 29.42
CA LEU A 54 -31.48 6.16 29.70
C LEU A 54 -30.93 5.38 28.49
N THR A 55 -31.76 4.60 27.79
CA THR A 55 -31.35 3.88 26.57
C THR A 55 -31.01 4.82 25.41
N PHE A 56 -31.73 5.92 25.25
CA PHE A 56 -31.38 6.96 24.28
C PHE A 56 -30.11 7.72 24.66
N TRP A 57 -29.89 7.98 25.95
CA TRP A 57 -28.67 8.62 26.46
C TRP A 57 -27.44 7.73 26.28
N THR A 58 -27.51 6.43 26.60
CA THR A 58 -26.40 5.50 26.35
C THR A 58 -26.09 5.39 24.86
N TYR A 59 -27.11 5.32 23.99
CA TYR A 59 -26.93 5.33 22.54
C TYR A 59 -26.25 6.62 22.01
N LEU A 60 -26.55 7.78 22.59
CA LEU A 60 -25.89 9.04 22.25
C LEU A 60 -24.45 9.13 22.82
N PHE A 61 -24.23 8.63 24.04
CA PHE A 61 -22.91 8.60 24.66
C PHE A 61 -21.94 7.62 23.97
N ASP A 62 -22.40 6.46 23.51
CA ASP A 62 -21.61 5.54 22.68
C ASP A 62 -21.14 6.18 21.37
N LYS A 63 -21.92 7.14 20.85
CA LYS A 63 -21.50 7.96 19.70
C LYS A 63 -20.46 9.01 20.07
N SER A 64 -20.47 9.51 21.31
CA SER A 64 -19.49 10.50 21.81
C SER A 64 -18.15 9.86 22.20
N HIS A 65 -18.15 8.59 22.63
CA HIS A 65 -16.95 7.80 22.89
C HIS A 65 -16.12 7.51 21.62
N LYS A 66 -16.65 7.76 20.42
CA LYS A 66 -15.92 7.70 19.13
C LYS A 66 -14.99 8.91 18.87
N SER A 67 -14.88 9.83 19.83
CA SER A 67 -13.93 10.96 19.78
C SER A 67 -12.47 10.58 19.98
N THR A 68 -12.16 9.31 20.30
CA THR A 68 -10.78 8.81 20.48
C THR A 68 -9.94 8.75 19.20
N LEU A 69 -10.56 8.85 18.00
CA LEU A 69 -9.84 8.75 16.72
C LEU A 69 -9.15 10.06 16.30
N ILE A 70 -9.58 11.20 16.86
CA ILE A 70 -8.98 12.51 16.59
C ILE A 70 -8.20 12.93 17.81
N GLU A 71 -6.89 12.74 17.73
CA GLU A 71 -5.95 13.11 18.79
C GLU A 71 -5.33 14.47 18.45
N GLN A 72 -5.01 15.26 19.46
CA GLN A 72 -4.14 16.42 19.29
C GLN A 72 -2.69 15.93 19.27
N TYR A 73 -2.02 16.10 18.14
CA TYR A 73 -0.74 15.45 17.86
C TYR A 73 0.47 16.26 18.29
N LEU A 74 0.37 17.59 18.23
CA LEU A 74 1.47 18.49 18.49
C LEU A 74 1.19 19.45 19.65
N ASN A 75 2.19 19.59 20.51
CA ASN A 75 2.31 20.69 21.47
C ASN A 75 3.78 21.15 21.49
N ASP A 76 4.33 21.44 20.30
CA ASP A 76 5.70 21.91 20.15
C ASP A 76 5.70 23.43 20.30
N GLU A 77 6.17 23.91 21.45
CA GLU A 77 6.22 25.34 21.79
C GLU A 77 7.20 26.12 20.88
N HIS A 78 8.10 25.41 20.18
CA HIS A 78 9.14 26.00 19.35
C HIS A 78 8.92 25.76 17.85
N PHE A 79 7.67 25.54 17.44
CA PHE A 79 7.32 25.40 16.03
C PHE A 79 7.48 26.74 15.29
N VAL A 80 8.29 26.75 14.23
CA VAL A 80 8.37 27.88 13.29
C VAL A 80 7.30 27.69 12.23
N ASP A 81 6.44 28.71 12.08
CA ASP A 81 5.28 28.62 11.20
C ASP A 81 5.66 28.47 9.72
N ARG A 82 4.90 27.64 9.01
CA ARG A 82 5.01 27.36 7.57
C ARG A 82 3.72 27.80 6.87
N GLU A 83 3.35 29.06 7.07
CA GLU A 83 2.04 29.60 6.67
C GLU A 83 1.84 29.56 5.15
N MET A 84 2.89 29.80 4.36
CA MET A 84 2.81 29.72 2.90
C MET A 84 2.47 28.30 2.41
N GLU A 85 3.14 27.28 2.97
CA GLU A 85 2.85 25.88 2.67
C GLU A 85 1.44 25.49 3.16
N TYR A 86 1.00 26.02 4.29
CA TYR A 86 -0.34 25.79 4.82
C TYR A 86 -1.43 26.42 3.94
N ILE A 87 -1.24 27.65 3.44
CA ILE A 87 -2.15 28.30 2.49
C ILE A 87 -2.20 27.50 1.18
N LYS A 88 -1.07 27.00 0.70
CA LYS A 88 -1.03 26.13 -0.48
C LYS A 88 -1.86 24.86 -0.25
N LEU A 89 -1.69 24.20 0.91
CA LEU A 89 -2.49 23.03 1.28
C LEU A 89 -4.00 23.33 1.34
N LEU A 90 -4.37 24.47 1.93
CA LEU A 90 -5.75 24.94 1.98
C LEU A 90 -6.35 25.08 0.57
N ASN A 91 -5.64 25.72 -0.35
CA ASN A 91 -6.09 25.91 -1.73
C ASN A 91 -6.26 24.57 -2.47
N LEU A 92 -5.28 23.67 -2.35
CA LEU A 92 -5.36 22.33 -2.96
C LEU A 92 -6.57 21.54 -2.45
N ILE A 93 -6.89 21.64 -1.16
CA ILE A 93 -8.00 20.88 -0.56
C ILE A 93 -9.37 21.47 -0.94
N GLN A 94 -9.47 22.79 -1.08
CA GLN A 94 -10.76 23.48 -1.25
C GLN A 94 -11.12 23.79 -2.70
N ASN A 95 -10.12 24.05 -3.55
CA ASN A 95 -10.35 24.62 -4.88
C ASN A 95 -9.94 23.68 -6.03
N GLU A 96 -9.00 22.76 -5.82
CA GLU A 96 -8.51 21.87 -6.87
C GLU A 96 -9.35 20.57 -7.00
N PRO A 97 -9.41 19.96 -8.20
CA PRO A 97 -10.09 18.69 -8.40
C PRO A 97 -9.35 17.51 -7.77
N ASP A 98 -8.04 17.65 -7.52
CA ASP A 98 -7.20 16.59 -6.97
C ASP A 98 -7.57 16.27 -5.53
N ARG A 99 -7.80 14.97 -5.28
CA ARG A 99 -8.18 14.46 -3.95
C ARG A 99 -7.07 13.68 -3.26
N ILE A 100 -5.94 13.51 -3.93
CA ILE A 100 -4.72 12.90 -3.39
C ILE A 100 -3.61 13.93 -3.53
N ILE A 101 -3.16 14.46 -2.40
CA ILE A 101 -2.16 15.53 -2.36
C ILE A 101 -0.87 14.95 -1.83
N TYR A 102 0.24 15.22 -2.51
CA TYR A 102 1.55 14.71 -2.11
C TYR A 102 2.44 15.81 -1.54
N ILE A 103 3.08 15.52 -0.42
CA ILE A 103 4.07 16.39 0.24
C ILE A 103 5.42 15.67 0.18
N ASN A 104 6.44 16.29 -0.39
CA ASN A 104 7.78 15.72 -0.45
C ASN A 104 8.83 16.52 0.30
N GLY A 105 9.94 15.90 0.63
CA GLY A 105 11.14 16.48 1.19
C GLY A 105 12.05 15.40 1.75
N ARG A 106 13.31 15.75 1.99
CA ARG A 106 14.29 14.84 2.62
C ARG A 106 14.00 14.61 4.11
N PHE A 107 14.70 13.64 4.70
CA PHE A 107 14.72 13.48 6.16
C PHE A 107 15.08 14.81 6.84
N GLY A 108 14.40 15.11 7.94
CA GLY A 108 14.65 16.33 8.72
C GLY A 108 14.13 17.64 8.12
N MET A 109 13.44 17.62 6.95
CA MET A 109 12.82 18.82 6.37
C MET A 109 11.54 19.29 7.08
N GLY A 110 11.09 18.58 8.12
CA GLY A 110 9.94 18.99 8.93
C GLY A 110 8.57 18.60 8.35
N LYS A 111 8.52 17.63 7.42
CA LYS A 111 7.26 17.10 6.86
C LYS A 111 6.30 16.59 7.93
N THR A 112 6.75 15.69 8.80
CA THR A 112 5.94 15.13 9.90
C THR A 112 5.38 16.21 10.83
N LEU A 113 6.19 17.23 11.11
CA LEU A 113 5.79 18.36 11.94
C LEU A 113 4.70 19.19 11.24
N PHE A 114 4.88 19.48 9.94
CA PHE A 114 3.90 20.16 9.11
C PHE A 114 2.58 19.37 8.99
N MET A 115 2.65 18.03 8.81
CA MET A 115 1.49 17.14 8.76
C MET A 115 0.68 17.18 10.05
N LYS A 116 1.35 16.99 11.20
CA LYS A 116 0.71 17.02 12.52
C LYS A 116 0.09 18.39 12.82
N MET A 117 0.83 19.48 12.56
CA MET A 117 0.33 20.83 12.74
C MET A 117 -0.87 21.12 11.83
N SER A 118 -0.84 20.68 10.57
CA SER A 118 -1.96 20.84 9.64
C SER A 118 -3.21 20.11 10.14
N CYS A 119 -3.06 18.86 10.63
CA CYS A 119 -4.15 18.13 11.28
C CYS A 119 -4.72 18.89 12.48
N ASP A 120 -3.85 19.38 13.37
CA ASP A 120 -4.27 20.09 14.57
C ASP A 120 -4.95 21.43 14.23
N ARG A 121 -4.47 22.14 13.20
CA ARG A 121 -5.12 23.35 12.71
C ARG A 121 -6.51 23.08 12.15
N ILE A 122 -6.68 22.03 11.35
CA ILE A 122 -7.97 21.64 10.77
C ILE A 122 -8.97 21.28 11.88
N ASN A 123 -8.54 20.51 12.87
CA ASN A 123 -9.44 19.96 13.90
C ASN A 123 -9.66 20.90 15.10
N PHE A 124 -8.64 21.65 15.51
CA PHE A 124 -8.59 22.32 16.82
C PHE A 124 -8.42 23.84 16.76
N THR A 125 -7.43 24.37 16.02
CA THR A 125 -7.10 25.82 16.11
C THR A 125 -7.87 26.66 15.09
N ASP A 126 -7.95 26.25 13.83
CA ASP A 126 -8.55 27.00 12.72
C ASP A 126 -9.98 26.53 12.38
N LYS A 127 -10.75 26.15 13.41
CA LYS A 127 -12.10 25.54 13.28
C LYS A 127 -13.08 26.34 12.42
N LYS A 128 -12.93 27.66 12.34
CA LYS A 128 -13.78 28.53 11.51
C LYS A 128 -13.49 28.33 10.02
N LYS A 129 -12.22 28.32 9.62
CA LYS A 129 -11.79 28.07 8.23
C LYS A 129 -12.11 26.63 7.80
N TRP A 130 -12.01 25.67 8.71
CA TRP A 130 -12.20 24.23 8.44
C TRP A 130 -13.54 23.67 8.94
N LYS A 131 -14.59 24.50 8.99
CA LYS A 131 -15.85 24.14 9.65
C LYS A 131 -16.51 22.87 9.10
N SER A 132 -16.29 22.51 7.84
CA SER A 132 -16.83 21.33 7.19
C SER A 132 -15.91 20.10 7.15
N TYR A 133 -14.68 20.21 7.65
CA TYR A 133 -13.64 19.18 7.52
C TYR A 133 -13.30 18.52 8.85
N ALA A 134 -12.84 17.27 8.77
CA ALA A 134 -12.17 16.54 9.84
C ALA A 134 -10.90 15.88 9.27
N ALA A 135 -9.80 15.97 10.00
CA ALA A 135 -8.53 15.36 9.63
C ALA A 135 -8.19 14.19 10.55
N PHE A 136 -7.65 13.12 9.97
CA PHE A 136 -7.16 11.93 10.67
C PHE A 136 -5.72 11.69 10.27
N TYR A 137 -4.84 11.41 11.23
CA TYR A 137 -3.42 11.22 10.98
C TYR A 137 -3.00 9.77 11.20
N TYR A 138 -2.16 9.24 10.32
CA TYR A 138 -1.50 7.95 10.45
C TYR A 138 -0.02 8.09 10.13
N ASN A 139 0.84 7.55 10.98
CA ASN A 139 2.28 7.47 10.78
C ASN A 139 2.62 6.03 10.36
N ASN A 140 3.15 5.85 9.16
CA ASN A 140 3.55 4.53 8.68
C ASN A 140 4.80 4.07 9.42
N ASN A 141 4.77 2.86 9.99
CA ASN A 141 5.90 2.27 10.70
C ASN A 141 6.53 1.08 9.95
N ARG A 142 6.04 0.78 8.74
CA ARG A 142 6.53 -0.29 7.85
C ARG A 142 6.55 -1.70 8.45
N THR A 143 5.79 -1.92 9.51
CA THR A 143 5.65 -3.26 10.10
C THR A 143 4.58 -4.09 9.39
N LYS A 144 3.62 -3.46 8.71
CA LYS A 144 2.51 -4.11 8.00
C LYS A 144 2.25 -3.39 6.68
N THR A 145 1.44 -3.99 5.81
CA THR A 145 0.86 -3.27 4.67
C THR A 145 0.05 -2.05 5.14
N ILE A 146 -0.01 -1.02 4.32
CA ILE A 146 -0.62 0.27 4.65
C ILE A 146 -2.10 0.06 4.99
N ILE A 147 -2.81 -0.77 4.21
CA ILE A 147 -4.22 -1.07 4.47
C ILE A 147 -4.41 -1.73 5.84
N GLN A 148 -3.61 -2.74 6.18
CA GLN A 148 -3.72 -3.43 7.47
C GLN A 148 -3.39 -2.50 8.63
N ALA A 149 -2.41 -1.62 8.46
CA ALA A 149 -2.01 -0.70 9.51
C ALA A 149 -3.10 0.37 9.76
N LEU A 150 -3.72 0.91 8.70
CA LEU A 150 -4.88 1.78 8.81
C LEU A 150 -6.08 1.05 9.43
N SER A 151 -6.36 -0.19 9.02
CA SER A 151 -7.41 -1.04 9.59
C SER A 151 -7.23 -1.27 11.09
N ASN A 152 -6.01 -1.63 11.51
CA ASN A 152 -5.71 -1.79 12.94
C ASN A 152 -5.89 -0.47 13.70
N LYS A 153 -5.44 0.66 13.15
CA LYS A 153 -5.53 1.95 13.82
C LYS A 153 -6.97 2.45 13.97
N PHE A 154 -7.75 2.42 12.90
CA PHE A 154 -9.05 3.10 12.86
C PHE A 154 -10.23 2.15 13.14
N CYS A 155 -10.10 0.86 12.84
CA CYS A 155 -11.15 -0.15 13.04
C CYS A 155 -10.84 -1.14 14.18
N GLY A 156 -9.59 -1.22 14.65
CA GLY A 156 -9.19 -2.11 15.76
C GLY A 156 -8.89 -3.56 15.36
N HIS A 157 -8.94 -3.90 14.08
CA HIS A 157 -8.62 -5.24 13.56
C HIS A 157 -8.01 -5.16 12.16
N SER A 158 -7.24 -6.17 11.75
CA SER A 158 -6.42 -6.13 10.53
C SER A 158 -7.21 -6.32 9.23
N ASN A 159 -8.37 -6.97 9.30
CA ASN A 159 -9.11 -7.45 8.13
C ASN A 159 -10.16 -6.45 7.61
N ALA A 160 -10.20 -5.22 8.15
CA ALA A 160 -11.11 -4.20 7.64
C ALA A 160 -10.72 -3.79 6.21
N SER A 161 -11.73 -3.61 5.36
CA SER A 161 -11.57 -3.09 4.00
C SER A 161 -11.39 -1.58 3.98
N VAL A 162 -10.96 -1.01 2.85
CA VAL A 162 -10.90 0.46 2.67
C VAL A 162 -12.28 1.10 2.87
N THR A 163 -13.35 0.41 2.47
CA THR A 163 -14.73 0.83 2.70
C THR A 163 -15.05 0.93 4.19
N ASP A 164 -14.66 -0.06 4.99
CA ASP A 164 -14.87 -0.06 6.44
C ASP A 164 -14.12 1.10 7.10
N ILE A 165 -12.86 1.31 6.72
CA ILE A 165 -12.03 2.44 7.20
C ILE A 165 -12.73 3.76 6.85
N SER A 166 -13.11 3.95 5.57
CA SER A 166 -13.82 5.15 5.11
C SER A 166 -15.11 5.40 5.87
N GLN A 167 -15.92 4.35 6.08
CA GLN A 167 -17.14 4.43 6.85
C GLN A 167 -16.88 4.84 8.29
N GLN A 168 -15.90 4.22 8.94
CA GLN A 168 -15.53 4.49 10.32
C GLN A 168 -15.06 5.94 10.50
N LEU A 169 -14.14 6.42 9.67
CA LEU A 169 -13.65 7.81 9.72
C LEU A 169 -14.77 8.83 9.47
N ASN A 170 -15.61 8.61 8.45
CA ASN A 170 -16.75 9.49 8.16
C ASN A 170 -17.87 9.43 9.20
N ASN A 171 -17.89 8.41 10.06
CA ASN A 171 -18.86 8.27 11.14
C ASN A 171 -18.32 8.77 12.48
N ALA A 172 -17.00 8.91 12.61
CA ALA A 172 -16.34 9.45 13.79
C ALA A 172 -16.66 10.95 13.99
N THR A 173 -17.06 11.67 12.93
CA THR A 173 -17.42 13.09 13.03
C THR A 173 -18.74 13.44 12.36
N LEU A 174 -19.29 14.61 12.71
CA LEU A 174 -20.43 15.24 12.03
C LEU A 174 -20.01 16.13 10.86
N LYS A 175 -18.71 16.19 10.55
CA LYS A 175 -18.16 17.01 9.46
C LYS A 175 -18.49 16.36 8.12
N LYS A 176 -18.57 17.18 7.07
CA LYS A 176 -18.95 16.71 5.72
C LYS A 176 -17.78 16.03 5.03
N ASN A 177 -16.59 16.60 5.17
CA ASN A 177 -15.39 16.21 4.44
C ASN A 177 -14.39 15.52 5.37
N CYS A 178 -13.77 14.46 4.89
CA CYS A 178 -12.83 13.63 5.62
C CYS A 178 -11.48 13.68 4.94
N ILE A 179 -10.44 14.08 5.67
CA ILE A 179 -9.06 14.14 5.17
C ILE A 179 -8.25 13.10 5.94
N LEU A 180 -7.60 12.18 5.21
CA LEU A 180 -6.68 11.20 5.77
C LEU A 180 -5.24 11.61 5.46
N PHE A 181 -4.48 11.91 6.50
CA PHE A 181 -3.05 12.18 6.44
C PHE A 181 -2.28 10.87 6.67
N ILE A 182 -1.45 10.49 5.70
CA ILE A 182 -0.56 9.33 5.74
C ILE A 182 0.88 9.84 5.68
N ASP A 183 1.63 9.65 6.75
CA ASP A 183 2.99 10.17 6.94
C ASP A 183 4.03 9.04 6.86
N ASN A 184 5.29 9.42 6.64
CA ASN A 184 6.46 8.52 6.62
C ASN A 184 6.37 7.42 5.54
N ILE A 185 5.96 7.80 4.32
CA ILE A 185 5.92 6.91 3.17
C ILE A 185 7.26 6.97 2.42
N TYR A 186 7.90 5.82 2.25
CA TYR A 186 9.11 5.69 1.44
C TYR A 186 8.72 5.52 -0.03
N GLU A 187 9.63 5.82 -0.96
CA GLU A 187 9.38 5.65 -2.41
C GLU A 187 8.90 4.24 -2.76
N ILE A 188 9.48 3.21 -2.14
CA ILE A 188 9.09 1.81 -2.35
C ILE A 188 7.68 1.47 -1.82
N ASP A 189 7.14 2.26 -0.90
CA ASP A 189 5.80 2.09 -0.33
C ASP A 189 4.74 2.91 -1.10
N LEU A 190 5.17 3.88 -1.91
CA LEU A 190 4.31 4.87 -2.56
C LEU A 190 3.25 4.25 -3.47
N LEU A 191 3.60 3.17 -4.16
CA LEU A 191 2.70 2.44 -5.06
C LEU A 191 1.48 1.91 -4.29
N GLU A 192 1.72 1.19 -3.18
CA GLU A 192 0.64 0.66 -2.34
C GLU A 192 -0.18 1.80 -1.74
N CYS A 193 0.50 2.84 -1.22
CA CYS A 193 -0.16 3.98 -0.59
C CYS A 193 -1.12 4.67 -1.57
N THR A 194 -0.70 4.84 -2.82
CA THR A 194 -1.50 5.45 -3.88
C THR A 194 -2.72 4.59 -4.23
N GLU A 195 -2.59 3.26 -4.30
CA GLU A 195 -3.75 2.38 -4.54
C GLU A 195 -4.76 2.42 -3.39
N VAL A 196 -4.28 2.46 -2.15
CA VAL A 196 -5.14 2.62 -0.97
C VAL A 196 -5.83 4.00 -0.98
N ALA A 197 -5.10 5.05 -1.33
CA ALA A 197 -5.63 6.41 -1.42
C ALA A 197 -6.72 6.52 -2.51
N LYS A 198 -6.47 5.98 -3.71
CA LYS A 198 -7.45 5.90 -4.81
C LYS A 198 -8.73 5.18 -4.35
N ALA A 199 -8.58 4.03 -3.70
CA ALA A 199 -9.72 3.29 -3.16
C ALA A 199 -10.51 4.10 -2.12
N PHE A 200 -9.80 4.80 -1.22
CA PHE A 200 -10.41 5.59 -0.15
C PHE A 200 -11.20 6.78 -0.66
N ILE A 201 -10.68 7.51 -1.67
CA ILE A 201 -11.40 8.63 -2.28
C ILE A 201 -12.61 8.14 -3.10
N ASN A 202 -12.56 6.93 -3.64
CA ASN A 202 -13.68 6.36 -4.40
C ASN A 202 -14.84 5.91 -3.49
N CYS A 203 -14.58 5.61 -2.22
CA CYS A 203 -15.66 5.30 -1.27
C CYS A 203 -16.65 6.47 -1.10
N LYS A 204 -16.17 7.73 -1.07
CA LYS A 204 -17.00 8.93 -0.94
C LYS A 204 -16.36 10.14 -1.61
N LYS A 205 -17.14 10.92 -2.36
CA LYS A 205 -16.68 12.17 -3.00
C LYS A 205 -16.04 13.18 -2.04
N SER A 206 -16.45 13.18 -0.78
CA SER A 206 -15.96 14.07 0.28
C SER A 206 -14.68 13.59 0.97
N ASN A 207 -14.13 12.44 0.57
CA ASN A 207 -12.86 11.93 1.07
C ASN A 207 -11.69 12.50 0.26
N GLN A 208 -10.64 12.87 0.99
CA GLN A 208 -9.35 13.33 0.45
C GLN A 208 -8.22 12.66 1.24
N VAL A 209 -7.05 12.53 0.61
CA VAL A 209 -5.86 11.92 1.20
C VAL A 209 -4.66 12.83 0.99
N ILE A 210 -3.82 12.96 2.02
CA ILE A 210 -2.55 13.68 1.96
C ILE A 210 -1.45 12.70 2.32
N ILE A 211 -0.45 12.57 1.45
CA ILE A 211 0.63 11.59 1.58
C ILE A 211 1.96 12.36 1.71
N ALA A 212 2.68 12.15 2.81
CA ALA A 212 4.04 12.67 2.96
C ALA A 212 5.05 11.59 2.57
N VAL A 213 5.84 11.88 1.53
CA VAL A 213 6.82 10.97 0.93
C VAL A 213 8.23 11.41 1.29
N ASP A 214 9.08 10.45 1.63
CA ASP A 214 10.53 10.61 1.72
C ASP A 214 11.14 10.38 0.33
N SER A 215 11.17 11.42 -0.50
CA SER A 215 11.77 11.38 -1.84
C SER A 215 12.72 12.55 -2.09
N ASN A 216 13.62 12.37 -3.06
CA ASN A 216 14.49 13.42 -3.56
C ASN A 216 13.93 14.18 -4.76
N ASP A 217 12.79 13.76 -5.32
CA ASP A 217 12.21 14.36 -6.54
C ASP A 217 11.47 15.66 -6.24
N ASP A 218 11.60 16.68 -7.08
CA ASP A 218 10.95 17.98 -6.84
C ASP A 218 9.49 18.05 -7.35
N ASP A 219 9.00 17.02 -8.05
CA ASP A 219 7.68 16.97 -8.70
C ASP A 219 6.54 16.55 -7.75
N PHE A 220 6.31 17.34 -6.71
CA PHE A 220 5.20 17.12 -5.77
C PHE A 220 4.40 18.40 -5.50
N HIS A 221 3.19 18.22 -4.96
CA HIS A 221 2.26 19.34 -4.74
C HIS A 221 2.82 20.34 -3.71
N ILE A 222 3.48 19.86 -2.66
CA ILE A 222 4.07 20.72 -1.62
C ILE A 222 5.46 20.19 -1.26
N CYS A 223 6.45 21.08 -1.28
CA CYS A 223 7.81 20.79 -0.83
C CYS A 223 8.15 21.79 0.30
N PRO A 224 8.22 21.36 1.58
CA PRO A 224 8.55 22.26 2.68
C PRO A 224 9.87 22.98 2.43
N SER A 225 9.84 24.30 2.60
CA SER A 225 10.98 25.18 2.37
C SER A 225 12.13 24.92 3.35
N LYS A 226 13.35 25.23 2.88
CA LYS A 226 14.57 25.27 3.69
C LYS A 226 14.54 26.45 4.67
N PHE A 227 15.14 26.28 5.85
CA PHE A 227 15.28 27.34 6.84
C PHE A 227 16.42 28.31 6.49
N GLY A 228 16.09 29.59 6.39
CA GLY A 228 17.02 30.70 6.25
C GLY A 228 17.27 31.42 7.58
N GLU A 229 17.87 32.61 7.48
CA GLU A 229 18.17 33.47 8.63
C GLU A 229 16.90 33.85 9.42
N ASN A 230 15.78 34.08 8.71
CA ASN A 230 14.52 34.50 9.31
C ASN A 230 13.89 33.38 10.14
N GLU A 231 13.86 32.15 9.63
CA GLU A 231 13.33 30.99 10.34
C GLU A 231 14.17 30.69 11.58
N ILE A 232 15.50 30.85 11.50
CA ILE A 232 16.39 30.72 12.67
C ILE A 232 16.12 31.81 13.70
N LYS A 233 15.87 33.05 13.26
CA LYS A 233 15.50 34.15 14.17
C LYS A 233 14.20 33.83 14.90
N LEU A 234 13.16 33.37 14.18
CA LEU A 234 11.89 33.00 14.77
C LEU A 234 12.05 31.83 15.76
N LEU A 235 12.85 30.83 15.40
CA LEU A 235 13.17 29.71 16.27
C LEU A 235 13.86 30.18 17.55
N ALA A 236 14.91 31.01 17.44
CA ALA A 236 15.62 31.55 18.60
C ALA A 236 14.71 32.36 19.54
N ILE A 237 13.84 33.19 18.97
CA ILE A 237 12.80 33.93 19.74
C ILE A 237 11.90 32.95 20.50
N SER A 238 11.47 31.85 19.87
CA SER A 238 10.62 30.85 20.54
C SER A 238 11.30 30.18 21.74
N TYR A 239 12.63 30.12 21.77
CA TYR A 239 13.43 29.63 22.90
C TYR A 239 13.83 30.74 23.88
N ASN A 240 13.32 31.96 23.73
CA ASN A 240 13.71 33.14 24.51
C ASN A 240 15.24 33.37 24.50
N THR A 241 15.88 33.15 23.34
CA THR A 241 17.33 33.32 23.19
C THR A 241 17.63 34.29 22.05
N GLU A 242 18.53 35.23 22.30
CA GLU A 242 19.02 36.15 21.27
C GLU A 242 20.27 35.59 20.62
N ILE A 243 20.23 35.46 19.29
CA ILE A 243 21.38 35.07 18.48
C ILE A 243 21.70 36.21 17.53
N GLU A 244 22.97 36.65 17.54
CA GLU A 244 23.46 37.73 16.69
C GLU A 244 23.27 37.41 15.20
N LYS A 245 23.09 38.47 14.39
CA LYS A 245 22.80 38.35 12.96
C LYS A 245 23.86 37.51 12.22
N GLU A 246 25.13 37.71 12.54
CA GLU A 246 26.24 36.98 11.91
C GLU A 246 26.17 35.49 12.22
N ASP A 247 25.91 35.15 13.48
CA ASP A 247 25.78 33.77 13.93
C ASP A 247 24.54 33.09 13.35
N ARG A 248 23.41 33.80 13.19
CA ARG A 248 22.22 33.27 12.50
C ARG A 248 22.52 32.88 11.05
N LYS A 249 23.30 33.70 10.33
CA LYS A 249 23.74 33.37 8.96
C LYS A 249 24.63 32.13 8.94
N LYS A 250 25.59 32.04 9.87
CA LYS A 250 26.44 30.86 10.01
C LYS A 250 25.62 29.61 10.33
N ILE A 251 24.63 29.67 11.22
CA ILE A 251 23.72 28.55 11.52
C ILE A 251 22.92 28.14 10.28
N SER A 252 22.43 29.08 9.47
CA SER A 252 21.71 28.77 8.22
C SER A 252 22.59 27.96 7.25
N ILE A 253 23.87 28.34 7.13
CA ILE A 253 24.85 27.61 6.32
C ILE A 253 25.16 26.25 6.94
N LEU A 254 25.46 26.18 8.24
CA LEU A 254 25.80 24.95 8.96
C LEU A 254 24.69 23.90 8.92
N SER A 255 23.44 24.36 9.02
CA SER A 255 22.27 23.49 8.95
C SER A 255 21.93 23.08 7.52
N ASN A 256 22.55 23.69 6.50
CA ASN A 256 22.19 23.53 5.08
C ASN A 256 20.69 23.74 4.83
N GLY A 257 20.06 24.59 5.66
CA GLY A 257 18.64 24.85 5.68
C GLY A 257 17.74 23.70 6.16
N TYR A 258 18.29 22.62 6.74
CA TYR A 258 17.48 21.56 7.36
C TYR A 258 16.94 22.04 8.72
N PRO A 259 15.61 22.07 8.92
CA PRO A 259 14.99 22.46 10.18
C PRO A 259 15.52 21.72 11.41
N VAL A 260 15.77 20.40 11.30
CA VAL A 260 16.31 19.59 12.40
C VAL A 260 17.68 20.11 12.86
N TYR A 261 18.59 20.39 11.93
CA TYR A 261 19.92 20.89 12.26
C TYR A 261 19.88 22.34 12.75
N ALA A 262 19.00 23.17 12.19
CA ALA A 262 18.78 24.52 12.67
C ALA A 262 18.27 24.52 14.12
N ARG A 263 17.30 23.67 14.46
CA ARG A 263 16.81 23.49 15.83
C ARG A 263 17.89 23.00 16.76
N TYR A 264 18.63 21.96 16.38
CA TYR A 264 19.73 21.44 17.18
C TYR A 264 20.80 22.52 17.46
N SER A 265 21.07 23.37 16.48
CA SER A 265 21.98 24.51 16.61
C SER A 265 21.46 25.57 17.58
N VAL A 266 20.19 26.00 17.44
CA VAL A 266 19.58 27.00 18.35
C VAL A 266 19.51 26.47 19.77
N GLU A 267 19.15 25.20 19.97
CA GLU A 267 19.15 24.54 21.29
C GLU A 267 20.54 24.43 21.93
N ALA A 268 21.63 24.52 21.16
CA ALA A 268 22.98 24.62 21.73
C ALA A 268 23.23 26.03 22.30
N TYR A 269 22.76 27.07 21.61
CA TYR A 269 22.90 28.46 22.07
C TYR A 269 22.12 28.74 23.35
N THR A 270 20.92 28.15 23.51
CA THR A 270 20.15 28.26 24.76
C THR A 270 20.90 27.71 25.98
N LYS A 271 21.94 26.89 25.74
CA LYS A 271 22.79 26.25 26.76
C LYS A 271 24.17 26.92 26.86
N GLY A 272 24.34 28.09 26.26
CA GLY A 272 25.59 28.85 26.28
C GLY A 272 26.67 28.30 25.35
N ILE A 273 26.33 27.42 24.40
CA ILE A 273 27.29 26.84 23.46
C ILE A 273 27.16 27.51 22.09
N LYS A 274 28.22 28.19 21.68
CA LYS A 274 28.32 28.83 20.36
C LYS A 274 28.73 27.81 19.30
N ILE A 275 27.74 27.13 18.69
CA ILE A 275 28.00 26.02 17.74
C ILE A 275 28.83 26.44 16.52
N THR A 276 28.83 27.73 16.18
CA THR A 276 29.58 28.28 15.05
C THR A 276 31.09 28.16 15.24
N ASP A 277 31.56 28.02 16.48
CA ASP A 277 32.98 27.89 16.80
C ASP A 277 33.52 26.50 16.43
N TYR A 278 32.62 25.54 16.19
CA TYR A 278 32.94 24.14 15.87
C TYR A 278 33.10 23.89 14.37
N ARG A 279 32.85 24.93 13.52
CA ARG A 279 32.91 24.93 12.05
C ARG A 279 31.95 24.00 11.31
N ASN A 280 31.58 22.85 11.88
CA ASN A 280 30.55 21.96 11.38
C ASN A 280 29.75 21.35 12.56
N LEU A 281 28.57 20.80 12.27
CA LEU A 281 27.69 20.18 13.27
C LEU A 281 28.25 18.85 13.81
N GLU A 282 29.02 18.12 12.99
CA GLU A 282 29.59 16.82 13.34
C GLU A 282 30.63 16.93 14.46
N ASN A 283 31.54 17.90 14.38
CA ASN A 283 32.55 18.17 15.41
C ASN A 283 31.90 18.52 16.76
N TYR A 284 30.74 19.18 16.74
CA TYR A 284 29.99 19.48 17.94
C TYR A 284 29.37 18.22 18.54
N ILE A 285 28.71 17.39 17.72
CA ILE A 285 28.14 16.10 18.16
C ILE A 285 29.24 15.19 18.71
N GLU A 286 30.38 15.11 18.03
CA GLU A 286 31.56 14.33 18.45
C GLU A 286 32.03 14.75 19.84
N LYS A 287 32.28 16.04 20.05
CA LYS A 287 32.73 16.58 21.35
C LYS A 287 31.68 16.35 22.45
N LEU A 288 30.39 16.51 22.15
CA LEU A 288 29.33 16.18 23.09
C LEU A 288 29.35 14.70 23.49
N ILE A 289 29.45 13.80 22.52
CA ILE A 289 29.52 12.37 22.77
C ILE A 289 30.76 12.02 23.59
N TYR A 290 31.92 12.61 23.30
CA TYR A 290 33.12 12.37 24.08
C TYR A 290 33.02 12.85 25.53
N SER A 291 32.24 13.89 25.80
CA SER A 291 31.97 14.38 27.17
C SER A 291 31.12 13.43 28.03
N LEU A 292 30.44 12.46 27.41
CA LEU A 292 29.64 11.46 28.10
C LEU A 292 30.53 10.39 28.78
N ASN A 293 30.11 9.93 29.96
CA ASN A 293 30.75 8.78 30.58
C ASN A 293 30.38 7.46 29.86
N ASP A 294 31.07 6.36 30.20
CA ASP A 294 30.88 5.08 29.51
C ASP A 294 29.45 4.54 29.59
N LEU A 295 28.79 4.70 30.75
CA LEU A 295 27.40 4.26 30.94
C LEU A 295 26.43 5.11 30.11
N GLU A 296 26.64 6.42 30.03
CA GLU A 296 25.86 7.35 29.21
C GLU A 296 26.00 7.04 27.72
N LYS A 297 27.23 6.74 27.24
CA LYS A 297 27.49 6.29 25.86
C LYS A 297 26.76 4.98 25.54
N ARG A 298 26.85 3.98 26.43
CA ARG A 298 26.10 2.71 26.31
C ARG A 298 24.59 2.94 26.29
N SER A 299 24.10 3.83 27.15
CA SER A 299 22.68 4.16 27.26
C SER A 299 22.16 4.83 25.98
N LEU A 300 22.91 5.82 25.47
CA LEU A 300 22.57 6.52 24.23
C LEU A 300 22.60 5.56 23.03
N SER A 301 23.65 4.73 22.92
CA SER A 301 23.75 3.71 21.88
C SER A 301 22.56 2.74 21.93
N LEU A 302 22.16 2.26 23.12
CA LEU A 302 21.00 1.39 23.28
C LEU A 302 19.70 2.06 22.83
N ILE A 303 19.47 3.30 23.25
CA ILE A 303 18.27 4.07 22.91
C ILE A 303 18.21 4.30 21.39
N ILE A 304 19.32 4.69 20.77
CA ILE A 304 19.38 4.91 19.32
C ILE A 304 19.16 3.60 18.56
N CYS A 305 19.82 2.52 18.94
CA CYS A 305 19.61 1.22 18.28
C CYS A 305 18.14 0.77 18.38
N LEU A 306 17.49 0.99 19.53
CA LEU A 306 16.08 0.64 19.71
C LEU A 306 15.12 1.59 18.98
N SER A 307 15.46 2.88 18.86
CA SER A 307 14.60 3.89 18.21
C SER A 307 14.48 3.66 16.70
N GLN A 308 15.48 3.01 16.09
CA GLN A 308 15.41 2.53 14.71
C GLN A 308 14.25 1.55 14.48
N PHE A 309 13.80 0.83 15.51
CA PHE A 309 12.71 -0.14 15.44
C PHE A 309 11.38 0.42 15.98
N LEU A 310 11.44 1.32 16.96
CA LEU A 310 10.27 1.86 17.66
C LEU A 310 10.09 3.36 17.39
N GLN A 311 9.57 3.69 16.20
CA GLN A 311 9.45 5.07 15.72
C GLN A 311 8.38 5.90 16.46
N ASP A 312 7.37 5.26 17.04
CA ASP A 312 6.30 5.94 17.83
C ASP A 312 6.71 6.29 19.28
N GLY A 313 8.01 6.20 19.57
CA GLY A 313 8.64 6.49 20.85
C GLY A 313 8.78 5.26 21.75
N ILE A 314 9.90 5.21 22.46
CA ILE A 314 10.27 4.10 23.35
C ILE A 314 9.73 4.38 24.74
N LYS A 315 8.97 3.44 25.31
CA LYS A 315 8.56 3.52 26.72
C LYS A 315 9.79 3.37 27.62
N GLU A 316 9.97 4.27 28.60
CA GLU A 316 11.11 4.20 29.53
C GLU A 316 11.25 2.83 30.22
N LYS A 317 10.12 2.21 30.59
CA LYS A 317 10.10 0.86 31.19
C LYS A 317 10.76 -0.21 30.31
N ALA A 318 10.72 -0.07 28.98
CA ALA A 318 11.39 -1.00 28.08
C ALA A 318 12.92 -0.85 28.19
N ILE A 319 13.42 0.38 28.27
CA ILE A 319 14.85 0.64 28.48
C ILE A 319 15.33 0.04 29.81
N TYR A 320 14.59 0.29 30.89
CA TYR A 320 14.90 -0.26 32.22
C TYR A 320 14.85 -1.80 32.25
N GLY A 321 13.95 -2.41 31.46
CA GLY A 321 13.87 -3.86 31.32
C GLY A 321 15.04 -4.47 30.56
N ILE A 322 15.64 -3.73 29.62
CA ILE A 322 16.80 -4.18 28.85
C ILE A 322 18.10 -3.98 29.64
N ASP A 323 18.25 -2.84 30.31
CA ASP A 323 19.40 -2.53 31.16
C ASP A 323 18.96 -1.69 32.37
N ASN A 324 18.85 -2.35 33.53
CA ASN A 324 18.35 -1.73 34.77
C ASN A 324 19.30 -0.67 35.37
N ARG A 325 20.53 -0.55 34.85
CA ARG A 325 21.48 0.49 35.25
C ARG A 325 21.16 1.85 34.62
N ILE A 326 20.35 1.86 33.56
CA ILE A 326 19.90 3.09 32.91
C ILE A 326 18.81 3.70 33.79
N THR A 327 19.10 4.84 34.41
CA THR A 327 18.21 5.51 35.37
C THR A 327 17.69 6.83 34.80
N GLN A 328 16.64 7.38 35.42
CA GLN A 328 16.04 8.65 35.00
C GLN A 328 17.06 9.83 34.93
N PRO A 329 18.06 9.97 35.83
CA PRO A 329 19.11 10.98 35.69
C PRO A 329 19.89 10.88 34.38
N ILE A 330 20.19 9.68 33.89
CA ILE A 330 20.90 9.47 32.62
C ILE A 330 20.01 9.93 31.45
N ILE A 331 18.75 9.51 31.44
CA ILE A 331 17.77 9.93 30.42
C ILE A 331 17.62 11.46 30.41
N LYS A 332 17.50 12.08 31.60
CA LYS A 332 17.42 13.53 31.74
C LYS A 332 18.67 14.20 31.18
N ARG A 333 19.86 13.70 31.47
CA ARG A 333 21.12 14.27 30.96
C ARG A 333 21.23 14.18 29.44
N LEU A 334 20.90 13.03 28.85
CA LEU A 334 20.88 12.86 27.39
C LEU A 334 19.87 13.81 26.73
N SER A 335 18.73 14.03 27.38
CA SER A 335 17.73 15.00 26.92
C SER A 335 18.21 16.45 27.07
N THR A 336 18.92 16.78 28.15
CA THR A 336 19.56 18.10 28.32
C THR A 336 20.56 18.39 27.20
N TYR A 337 21.21 17.39 26.63
CA TYR A 337 22.09 17.56 25.47
C TYR A 337 21.38 17.51 24.11
N SER A 338 20.04 17.46 24.09
CA SER A 338 19.22 17.31 22.87
C SER A 338 19.57 16.10 22.02
N LEU A 339 20.24 15.09 22.60
CA LEU A 339 20.58 13.85 21.90
C LEU A 339 19.35 12.92 21.81
N ILE A 340 18.41 13.10 22.74
CA ILE A 340 17.09 12.47 22.77
C ILE A 340 16.04 13.49 23.23
N ASN A 341 14.78 13.24 22.93
CA ASN A 341 13.65 14.02 23.41
C ASN A 341 12.74 13.14 24.26
N VAL A 342 12.29 13.65 25.41
CA VAL A 342 11.36 12.94 26.29
C VAL A 342 10.03 13.67 26.31
N GLN A 343 8.97 13.01 25.86
CA GLN A 343 7.61 13.55 25.85
C GLN A 343 6.63 12.47 26.29
N ARG A 344 5.71 12.81 27.21
CA ARG A 344 4.66 11.89 27.71
C ARG A 344 5.20 10.49 28.10
N ASN A 345 6.32 10.44 28.84
CA ASN A 345 7.01 9.20 29.27
C ASN A 345 7.48 8.28 28.13
N LYS A 346 7.72 8.86 26.95
CA LYS A 346 8.33 8.20 25.81
C LYS A 346 9.60 8.94 25.40
N ILE A 347 10.59 8.16 24.99
CA ILE A 347 11.87 8.64 24.47
C ILE A 347 11.81 8.60 22.95
N TYR A 348 12.15 9.73 22.33
CA TYR A 348 12.26 9.91 20.89
C TYR A 348 13.70 10.30 20.54
N ALA A 349 14.14 9.91 19.37
CA ALA A 349 15.42 10.34 18.83
C ALA A 349 15.21 10.75 17.37
N ASP A 350 15.72 11.92 16.99
CA ASP A 350 15.65 12.34 15.59
C ASP A 350 16.53 11.43 14.72
N LYS A 351 16.02 11.00 13.58
CA LYS A 351 16.69 10.02 12.72
C LYS A 351 18.05 10.52 12.23
N LEU A 352 18.16 11.79 11.81
CA LEU A 352 19.42 12.34 11.31
C LEU A 352 20.46 12.51 12.41
N ILE A 353 20.05 13.02 13.58
CA ILE A 353 20.94 13.17 14.74
C ILE A 353 21.39 11.80 15.23
N SER A 354 20.47 10.83 15.32
CA SER A 354 20.76 9.46 15.77
C SER A 354 21.78 8.75 14.90
N LEU A 355 21.68 8.89 13.57
CA LEU A 355 22.64 8.30 12.64
C LEU A 355 24.05 8.88 12.86
N LYS A 356 24.15 10.21 13.00
CA LYS A 356 25.43 10.88 13.29
C LYS A 356 26.01 10.48 14.64
N CYS A 357 25.17 10.32 15.65
CA CYS A 357 25.62 9.83 16.96
C CYS A 357 26.20 8.41 16.90
N LEU A 358 25.63 7.53 16.05
CA LEU A 358 26.12 6.15 15.91
C LEU A 358 27.51 6.05 15.29
N ASP A 359 27.89 6.99 14.42
CA ASP A 359 29.23 7.03 13.83
C ASP A 359 30.31 7.10 14.94
N PHE A 360 30.04 7.88 16.00
CA PHE A 360 30.92 8.02 17.18
C PHE A 360 30.69 6.98 18.27
N LEU A 361 29.62 6.18 18.19
CA LEU A 361 29.26 5.14 19.16
C LEU A 361 29.41 3.72 18.60
N SER A 362 30.13 3.55 17.50
CA SER A 362 30.29 2.27 16.78
C SER A 362 30.72 1.12 17.70
N ASN A 363 31.62 1.36 18.65
CA ASN A 363 32.09 0.36 19.63
C ASN A 363 30.99 -0.17 20.57
N TYR A 364 29.90 0.57 20.77
CA TYR A 364 28.79 0.20 21.65
C TYR A 364 27.60 -0.44 20.92
N LYS A 365 27.58 -0.34 19.58
CA LYS A 365 26.48 -0.77 18.71
C LYS A 365 26.16 -2.25 18.89
N ASN A 366 27.15 -3.13 18.81
CA ASN A 366 26.95 -4.57 18.84
C ASN A 366 26.50 -5.09 20.21
N GLU A 367 27.05 -4.54 21.30
CA GLU A 367 26.57 -4.84 22.65
C GLU A 367 25.10 -4.42 22.83
N SER A 368 24.74 -3.24 22.31
CA SER A 368 23.38 -2.73 22.35
C SER A 368 22.41 -3.68 21.63
N TYR A 369 22.74 -4.10 20.41
CA TYR A 369 21.92 -5.07 19.68
C TYR A 369 21.85 -6.43 20.38
N LYS A 370 22.96 -6.91 20.97
CA LYS A 370 22.96 -8.15 21.75
C LYS A 370 21.96 -8.09 22.91
N LYS A 371 21.92 -6.99 23.67
CA LYS A 371 20.95 -6.81 24.76
C LYS A 371 19.51 -6.76 24.24
N ILE A 372 19.27 -6.01 23.16
CA ILE A 372 17.96 -5.93 22.50
C ILE A 372 17.48 -7.31 22.06
N TYR A 373 18.34 -8.09 21.38
CA TYR A 373 18.03 -9.46 20.96
C TYR A 373 17.65 -10.37 22.13
N GLN A 374 18.47 -10.38 23.20
CA GLN A 374 18.24 -11.25 24.35
C GLN A 374 16.93 -10.92 25.08
N TYR A 375 16.55 -9.65 25.11
CA TYR A 375 15.29 -9.20 25.70
C TYR A 375 14.10 -9.55 24.82
N TYR A 376 14.11 -9.15 23.55
CA TYR A 376 12.94 -9.26 22.67
C TYR A 376 12.68 -10.67 22.12
N LYS A 377 13.67 -11.56 22.07
CA LYS A 377 13.49 -12.93 21.56
C LYS A 377 12.45 -13.76 22.33
N ARG A 378 12.10 -13.34 23.55
CA ARG A 378 11.14 -14.02 24.43
C ARG A 378 9.69 -13.61 24.17
N PHE A 379 9.44 -12.56 23.39
CA PHE A 379 8.12 -11.99 23.17
C PHE A 379 7.67 -12.23 21.72
N SER A 380 6.74 -13.15 21.51
CA SER A 380 6.28 -13.54 20.16
C SER A 380 5.79 -12.36 19.32
N SER A 381 4.99 -11.46 19.90
CA SER A 381 4.35 -10.33 19.21
C SER A 381 5.31 -9.24 18.72
N VAL A 382 6.51 -9.16 19.28
CA VAL A 382 7.54 -8.16 18.95
C VAL A 382 8.90 -8.81 18.66
N SER A 383 8.88 -10.10 18.36
CA SER A 383 10.08 -10.91 18.08
C SER A 383 10.85 -10.41 16.85
N TYR A 384 10.20 -9.67 15.95
CA TYR A 384 10.84 -9.00 14.82
C TYR A 384 11.93 -8.00 15.24
N ILE A 385 11.83 -7.41 16.43
CA ILE A 385 12.88 -6.53 16.99
C ILE A 385 14.15 -7.34 17.26
N ALA A 386 14.00 -8.57 17.76
CA ALA A 386 15.12 -9.48 17.96
C ALA A 386 15.74 -9.92 16.63
N LEU A 387 14.91 -10.21 15.62
CA LEU A 387 15.36 -10.54 14.26
C LEU A 387 16.24 -9.43 13.67
N PHE A 388 15.79 -8.17 13.69
CA PHE A 388 16.60 -7.05 13.23
C PHE A 388 17.88 -6.88 14.04
N ALA A 389 17.80 -6.96 15.36
CA ALA A 389 18.96 -6.80 16.23
C ALA A 389 20.04 -7.85 15.95
N ALA A 390 19.63 -9.11 15.71
CA ALA A 390 20.56 -10.16 15.29
C ALA A 390 21.23 -9.82 13.95
N LEU A 391 20.44 -9.44 12.95
CA LEU A 391 20.93 -9.21 11.58
C LEU A 391 21.72 -7.90 11.39
N LYS A 392 21.57 -6.91 12.27
CA LYS A 392 22.35 -5.63 12.26
C LYS A 392 23.63 -5.65 13.11
N SER A 393 24.00 -6.81 13.65
CA SER A 393 25.10 -6.96 14.61
C SER A 393 26.23 -7.86 14.07
N ASP A 394 27.17 -8.26 14.92
CA ASP A 394 28.27 -9.19 14.62
C ASP A 394 28.30 -10.43 15.54
N PHE A 395 27.32 -10.59 16.43
CA PHE A 395 27.30 -11.71 17.38
C PHE A 395 26.60 -12.94 16.80
N LYS A 396 26.94 -14.14 17.28
CA LYS A 396 26.26 -15.39 16.91
C LYS A 396 24.88 -15.51 17.55
N TYR A 397 23.89 -15.92 16.76
CA TYR A 397 22.49 -16.04 17.15
C TYR A 397 21.91 -17.41 16.78
N ASP A 398 20.67 -17.65 17.19
CA ASP A 398 19.99 -18.92 16.97
C ASP A 398 19.33 -18.93 15.57
N TYR A 399 19.94 -19.64 14.61
CA TYR A 399 19.43 -19.72 13.23
C TYR A 399 18.03 -20.33 13.15
N ALA A 400 17.68 -21.30 14.00
CA ALA A 400 16.36 -21.93 13.99
C ALA A 400 15.28 -20.95 14.42
N LEU A 401 15.57 -20.15 15.45
CA LEU A 401 14.69 -19.07 15.89
C LEU A 401 14.51 -18.01 14.79
N ILE A 402 15.60 -17.60 14.13
CA ILE A 402 15.54 -16.60 13.05
C ILE A 402 14.66 -17.09 11.89
N LYS A 403 14.85 -18.34 11.42
CA LYS A 403 14.02 -18.96 10.39
C LYS A 403 12.53 -18.94 10.76
N LYS A 404 12.20 -19.27 12.01
CA LYS A 404 10.82 -19.23 12.52
C LYS A 404 10.26 -17.80 12.50
N ILE A 405 10.99 -16.83 13.05
CA ILE A 405 10.52 -15.44 13.11
C ILE A 405 10.28 -14.89 11.69
N LEU A 406 11.18 -15.16 10.73
CA LEU A 406 11.01 -14.76 9.33
C LEU A 406 9.71 -15.31 8.72
N HIS A 407 9.44 -16.60 8.92
CA HIS A 407 8.20 -17.23 8.46
C HIS A 407 6.97 -16.56 9.10
N ASP A 408 7.00 -16.35 10.42
CA ASP A 408 5.92 -15.68 11.14
C ASP A 408 5.69 -14.25 10.61
N GLN A 409 6.75 -13.50 10.27
CA GLN A 409 6.62 -12.16 9.70
C GLN A 409 5.94 -12.21 8.32
N TYR A 410 6.27 -13.18 7.47
CA TYR A 410 5.64 -13.36 6.17
C TYR A 410 4.15 -13.72 6.31
N VAL A 411 3.82 -14.68 7.17
CA VAL A 411 2.41 -15.10 7.41
C VAL A 411 1.56 -13.94 7.93
N ASN A 412 2.17 -13.03 8.71
CA ASN A 412 1.51 -11.83 9.21
C ASN A 412 1.46 -10.67 8.20
N ASN A 413 1.92 -10.87 6.96
CA ASN A 413 2.00 -9.85 5.90
C ASN A 413 2.91 -8.65 6.23
N ASN A 414 3.96 -8.88 7.01
CA ASN A 414 4.95 -7.84 7.35
C ASN A 414 5.98 -7.70 6.21
N PHE A 415 5.50 -7.48 4.99
CA PHE A 415 6.32 -7.52 3.76
C PHE A 415 7.39 -6.42 3.72
N TYR A 416 7.05 -5.19 4.11
CA TYR A 416 8.02 -4.10 4.18
C TYR A 416 9.16 -4.36 5.17
N LEU A 417 8.84 -5.03 6.28
CA LEU A 417 9.86 -5.46 7.23
C LEU A 417 10.82 -6.48 6.61
N LEU A 418 10.31 -7.44 5.83
CA LEU A 418 11.14 -8.42 5.14
C LEU A 418 12.00 -7.78 4.03
N ILE A 419 11.47 -6.75 3.37
CA ILE A 419 12.23 -5.91 2.42
C ILE A 419 13.37 -5.21 3.14
N ASP A 420 13.10 -4.54 4.25
CA ASP A 420 14.13 -3.83 5.03
C ASP A 420 15.24 -4.75 5.52
N LEU A 421 14.92 -6.02 5.80
CA LEU A 421 15.92 -7.04 6.14
C LEU A 421 16.75 -7.47 4.93
N GLY A 422 16.13 -7.66 3.76
CA GLY A 422 16.84 -7.98 2.52
C GLY A 422 17.78 -6.86 2.06
N GLU A 423 17.36 -5.60 2.22
CA GLU A 423 18.21 -4.44 1.92
C GLU A 423 19.49 -4.40 2.79
N LEU A 424 19.48 -4.97 4.00
CA LEU A 424 20.72 -5.10 4.78
C LEU A 424 21.74 -5.98 4.08
N GLU A 425 21.30 -7.05 3.42
CA GLU A 425 22.17 -7.93 2.66
C GLU A 425 22.71 -7.24 1.40
N VAL A 426 21.81 -6.64 0.61
CA VAL A 426 22.16 -5.93 -0.63
C VAL A 426 23.21 -4.83 -0.37
N ASN A 427 23.08 -4.12 0.75
CA ASN A 427 24.00 -3.06 1.14
C ASN A 427 25.26 -3.53 1.88
N GLY A 428 25.46 -4.84 2.05
CA GLY A 428 26.62 -5.39 2.76
C GLY A 428 26.65 -5.09 4.27
N GLN A 429 25.49 -4.81 4.86
CA GLN A 429 25.32 -4.41 6.26
C GLN A 429 24.81 -5.55 7.17
N ILE A 430 24.49 -6.72 6.59
CA ILE A 430 23.97 -7.87 7.32
C ILE A 430 25.07 -8.58 8.12
N ASN A 431 24.69 -9.17 9.27
CA ASN A 431 25.60 -9.91 10.15
C ASN A 431 26.31 -11.04 9.40
N SER A 432 27.65 -11.03 9.41
CA SER A 432 28.48 -11.99 8.68
C SER A 432 28.32 -13.44 9.15
N ASN A 433 27.86 -13.67 10.39
CA ASN A 433 27.58 -15.03 10.87
C ASN A 433 26.44 -15.69 10.08
N LEU A 434 25.58 -14.92 9.39
CA LEU A 434 24.53 -15.48 8.52
C LEU A 434 25.09 -16.47 7.50
N TYR A 435 26.29 -16.20 6.97
CA TYR A 435 26.91 -17.03 5.94
C TYR A 435 27.40 -18.39 6.45
N GLU A 436 27.50 -18.58 7.78
CA GLU A 436 27.81 -19.88 8.38
C GLU A 436 26.64 -20.88 8.23
N ASP A 437 25.39 -20.40 8.14
CA ASP A 437 24.18 -21.21 7.92
C ASP A 437 23.55 -20.89 6.56
N LYS A 438 23.98 -21.65 5.54
CA LYS A 438 23.52 -21.47 4.16
C LYS A 438 22.00 -21.56 4.02
N GLU A 439 21.33 -22.37 4.84
CA GLU A 439 19.87 -22.50 4.75
C GLU A 439 19.17 -21.24 5.25
N CYS A 440 19.57 -20.71 6.40
CA CYS A 440 19.08 -19.48 6.98
C CYS A 440 19.32 -18.29 6.04
N TRP A 441 20.49 -18.25 5.38
CA TRP A 441 20.79 -17.27 4.35
C TRP A 441 19.80 -17.31 3.19
N ILE A 442 19.48 -18.50 2.66
CA ILE A 442 18.46 -18.65 1.60
C ILE A 442 17.08 -18.21 2.10
N TYR A 443 16.72 -18.43 3.36
CA TYR A 443 15.44 -17.95 3.91
C TYR A 443 15.32 -16.42 3.88
N ILE A 444 16.41 -15.67 4.16
CA ILE A 444 16.41 -14.21 4.07
C ILE A 444 16.11 -13.77 2.63
N ARG A 445 16.86 -14.28 1.65
CA ARG A 445 16.65 -13.97 0.23
C ARG A 445 15.27 -14.39 -0.25
N TYR A 446 14.81 -15.57 0.14
CA TYR A 446 13.49 -16.08 -0.21
C TYR A 446 12.39 -15.15 0.26
N TYR A 447 12.38 -14.75 1.54
CA TYR A 447 11.33 -13.88 2.05
C TYR A 447 11.46 -12.44 1.56
N TYR A 448 12.67 -11.97 1.28
CA TYR A 448 12.89 -10.68 0.63
C TYR A 448 12.27 -10.65 -0.78
N LEU A 449 12.66 -11.60 -1.63
CA LEU A 449 12.13 -11.70 -2.99
C LEU A 449 10.61 -11.92 -2.98
N LYS A 450 10.12 -12.81 -2.12
CA LYS A 450 8.69 -13.08 -2.00
C LYS A 450 7.91 -11.83 -1.59
N ALA A 451 8.42 -11.04 -0.64
CA ALA A 451 7.78 -9.79 -0.23
C ALA A 451 7.73 -8.76 -1.37
N LEU A 452 8.80 -8.63 -2.16
CA LEU A 452 8.81 -7.77 -3.35
C LEU A 452 7.76 -8.21 -4.38
N LEU A 453 7.65 -9.51 -4.63
CA LEU A 453 6.66 -10.06 -5.57
C LEU A 453 5.21 -9.86 -5.10
N GLU A 454 4.92 -10.08 -3.81
CA GLU A 454 3.58 -9.86 -3.24
C GLU A 454 3.16 -8.38 -3.30
N LEU A 455 4.09 -7.46 -3.08
CA LEU A 455 3.86 -6.01 -3.26
C LEU A 455 3.95 -5.57 -4.72
N GLY A 456 4.26 -6.49 -5.64
CA GLY A 456 4.41 -6.28 -7.07
C GLY A 456 5.44 -5.22 -7.45
N LEU A 457 6.58 -5.23 -6.74
CA LEU A 457 7.76 -4.41 -6.96
C LEU A 457 8.75 -5.16 -7.88
N TYR A 458 8.29 -5.56 -9.06
CA TYR A 458 9.01 -6.50 -9.92
C TYR A 458 10.35 -5.99 -10.43
N ASN A 459 10.48 -4.68 -10.71
CA ASN A 459 11.75 -4.09 -11.12
C ASN A 459 12.81 -4.18 -10.02
N LYS A 460 12.43 -3.87 -8.78
CA LYS A 460 13.37 -3.98 -7.65
C LYS A 460 13.76 -5.43 -7.42
N ALA A 461 12.81 -6.36 -7.53
CA ALA A 461 13.10 -7.79 -7.48
C ALA A 461 14.09 -8.22 -8.57
N ARG A 462 13.92 -7.73 -9.80
CA ARG A 462 14.83 -7.99 -10.93
C ARG A 462 16.23 -7.43 -10.67
N GLU A 463 16.32 -6.16 -10.28
CA GLU A 463 17.58 -5.50 -9.91
C GLU A 463 18.34 -6.29 -8.84
N VAL A 464 17.66 -6.77 -7.81
CA VAL A 464 18.26 -7.57 -6.73
C VAL A 464 18.80 -8.89 -7.28
N VAL A 465 18.00 -9.64 -8.04
CA VAL A 465 18.41 -10.94 -8.59
C VAL A 465 19.59 -10.78 -9.53
N ASP A 466 19.53 -9.84 -10.48
CA ASP A 466 20.57 -9.64 -11.49
C ASP A 466 21.91 -9.21 -10.86
N ASN A 467 21.88 -8.48 -9.73
CA ASN A 467 23.07 -8.03 -9.02
C ASN A 467 23.61 -9.04 -7.99
N CYS A 468 22.75 -9.81 -7.32
CA CYS A 468 23.13 -10.63 -6.15
C CYS A 468 23.20 -12.15 -6.42
N ASP A 469 22.59 -12.68 -7.48
CA ASP A 469 22.43 -14.13 -7.67
C ASP A 469 23.47 -14.81 -8.57
N ASN A 470 24.48 -14.06 -9.06
CA ASN A 470 25.66 -14.66 -9.70
C ASN A 470 26.42 -15.65 -8.78
N GLN A 471 26.09 -15.70 -7.48
CA GLN A 471 26.71 -16.55 -6.47
C GLN A 471 26.00 -17.90 -6.24
N PHE A 472 24.79 -18.12 -6.78
CA PHE A 472 24.07 -19.39 -6.61
C PHE A 472 24.18 -20.28 -7.85
N ASN A 473 24.58 -21.53 -7.66
CA ASN A 473 24.49 -22.55 -8.71
C ASN A 473 23.00 -22.83 -8.99
N LEU A 474 22.46 -22.18 -10.02
CA LEU A 474 21.13 -22.44 -10.56
C LEU A 474 20.92 -23.95 -10.72
N LEU A 475 19.75 -24.46 -10.33
CA LEU A 475 19.35 -25.88 -10.39
C LEU A 475 20.09 -26.86 -9.47
N ASN A 476 20.95 -26.38 -8.56
CA ASN A 476 21.48 -27.20 -7.47
C ASN A 476 20.48 -27.23 -6.29
N ILE A 477 19.50 -28.13 -6.34
CA ILE A 477 18.41 -28.22 -5.35
C ILE A 477 18.77 -29.22 -4.25
N ASN A 478 19.13 -28.69 -3.07
CA ASN A 478 19.55 -29.50 -1.91
C ASN A 478 18.56 -29.47 -0.75
N SER A 479 17.53 -28.61 -0.83
CA SER A 479 16.51 -28.46 0.23
C SER A 479 15.21 -27.90 -0.35
N ASN A 480 14.11 -28.02 0.40
CA ASN A 480 12.82 -27.46 0.01
C ASN A 480 12.88 -25.94 -0.18
N ILE A 481 13.57 -25.22 0.71
CA ILE A 481 13.70 -23.76 0.59
C ILE A 481 14.50 -23.35 -0.65
N THR A 482 15.51 -24.15 -1.05
CA THR A 482 16.25 -23.91 -2.29
C THR A 482 15.36 -24.05 -3.52
N PHE A 483 14.47 -25.06 -3.52
CA PHE A 483 13.47 -25.20 -4.58
C PHE A 483 12.54 -23.99 -4.63
N GLU A 484 11.97 -23.61 -3.48
CA GLU A 484 11.01 -22.50 -3.40
C GLU A 484 11.65 -21.17 -3.82
N TYR A 485 12.92 -20.93 -3.48
CA TYR A 485 13.66 -19.77 -3.96
C TYR A 485 13.81 -19.76 -5.48
N GLN A 486 14.27 -20.86 -6.08
CA GLN A 486 14.43 -20.94 -7.53
C GLN A 486 13.09 -20.86 -8.26
N TYR A 487 12.00 -21.37 -7.67
CA TYR A 487 10.67 -21.17 -8.21
C TYR A 487 10.29 -19.67 -8.27
N LEU A 488 10.63 -18.87 -7.23
CA LEU A 488 10.38 -17.42 -7.28
C LEU A 488 11.17 -16.71 -8.38
N LEU A 489 12.38 -17.17 -8.71
CA LEU A 489 13.14 -16.64 -9.84
C LEU A 489 12.42 -16.92 -11.17
N ALA A 490 11.87 -18.13 -11.34
CA ALA A 490 11.06 -18.48 -12.51
C ALA A 490 9.78 -17.63 -12.61
N ASP A 491 9.12 -17.40 -11.47
CA ASP A 491 7.90 -16.58 -11.41
C ASP A 491 8.21 -15.09 -11.66
N LEU A 492 9.37 -14.61 -11.22
CA LEU A 492 9.85 -13.27 -11.55
C LEU A 492 10.08 -13.10 -13.06
N ASP A 493 10.66 -14.10 -13.73
CA ASP A 493 10.78 -14.12 -15.21
C ASP A 493 9.43 -14.01 -15.90
N HIS A 494 8.44 -14.73 -15.40
CA HIS A 494 7.07 -14.60 -15.86
C HIS A 494 6.51 -13.18 -15.64
N LEU A 495 6.69 -12.61 -14.45
CA LEU A 495 6.13 -11.31 -14.06
C LEU A 495 6.80 -10.12 -14.75
N THR A 496 8.02 -10.27 -15.27
CA THR A 496 8.74 -9.22 -16.02
C THR A 496 8.90 -9.54 -17.51
N ASN A 497 7.99 -10.32 -18.08
CA ASN A 497 7.90 -10.62 -19.51
C ASN A 497 9.03 -11.47 -20.12
N TYR A 498 9.87 -12.14 -19.32
CA TYR A 498 10.85 -13.14 -19.79
C TYR A 498 10.23 -14.54 -19.86
N PHE A 499 9.09 -14.67 -20.54
CA PHE A 499 8.29 -15.91 -20.55
C PHE A 499 9.07 -17.14 -21.03
N GLN A 500 9.98 -16.98 -22.00
CA GLN A 500 10.78 -18.10 -22.50
C GLN A 500 11.77 -18.63 -21.44
N ASN A 501 12.37 -17.72 -20.66
CA ASN A 501 13.24 -18.10 -19.54
C ASN A 501 12.42 -18.79 -18.44
N ALA A 502 11.26 -18.23 -18.09
CA ALA A 502 10.33 -18.84 -17.13
C ALA A 502 9.90 -20.26 -17.57
N ILE A 503 9.66 -20.48 -18.86
CA ILE A 503 9.35 -21.80 -19.42
C ILE A 503 10.53 -22.76 -19.26
N SER A 504 11.71 -22.39 -19.75
CA SER A 504 12.89 -23.26 -19.67
C SER A 504 13.23 -23.59 -18.22
N PHE A 505 13.13 -22.61 -17.33
CA PHE A 505 13.47 -22.78 -15.92
C PHE A 505 12.40 -23.58 -15.15
N SER A 506 11.11 -23.35 -15.40
CA SER A 506 10.03 -24.15 -14.82
C SER A 506 10.09 -25.63 -15.23
N GLN A 507 10.46 -25.94 -16.48
CA GLN A 507 10.69 -27.31 -16.94
C GLN A 507 11.90 -27.96 -16.24
N ALA A 508 12.98 -27.20 -16.04
CA ALA A 508 14.15 -27.69 -15.32
C ALA A 508 13.84 -27.97 -13.84
N LEU A 509 13.10 -27.08 -13.17
CA LEU A 509 12.62 -27.27 -11.80
C LEU A 509 11.66 -28.45 -11.69
N LEU A 510 10.76 -28.64 -12.66
CA LEU A 510 9.84 -29.78 -12.68
C LEU A 510 10.58 -31.12 -12.60
N LYS A 511 11.71 -31.27 -13.31
CA LYS A 511 12.55 -32.48 -13.26
C LYS A 511 13.22 -32.71 -11.91
N LYS A 512 13.37 -31.66 -11.10
CA LYS A 512 14.02 -31.68 -9.78
C LYS A 512 13.03 -31.66 -8.61
N SER A 513 11.73 -31.56 -8.89
CA SER A 513 10.68 -31.52 -7.88
C SER A 513 10.61 -32.83 -7.09
N SER A 514 10.50 -32.72 -5.76
CA SER A 514 10.42 -33.86 -4.84
C SER A 514 9.00 -34.11 -4.33
N THR A 515 8.10 -33.11 -4.41
CA THR A 515 6.71 -33.22 -3.94
C THR A 515 5.70 -32.98 -5.06
N ILE A 516 4.45 -33.44 -4.86
CA ILE A 516 3.35 -33.22 -5.80
C ILE A 516 3.05 -31.72 -5.95
N ASP A 517 3.08 -30.97 -4.84
CA ASP A 517 2.84 -29.53 -4.83
C ASP A 517 3.86 -28.77 -5.70
N GLN A 518 5.14 -29.13 -5.59
CA GLN A 518 6.21 -28.55 -6.41
C GLN A 518 6.00 -28.85 -7.91
N LYS A 519 5.61 -30.09 -8.25
CA LYS A 519 5.30 -30.48 -9.63
C LYS A 519 4.18 -29.61 -10.21
N ILE A 520 3.10 -29.47 -9.46
CA ILE A 520 1.92 -28.72 -9.90
C ILE A 520 2.20 -27.23 -10.05
N LYS A 521 2.97 -26.63 -9.12
CA LYS A 521 3.42 -25.24 -9.26
C LYS A 521 4.19 -25.02 -10.57
N CYS A 522 5.17 -25.88 -10.86
CA CYS A 522 5.95 -25.78 -12.10
C CYS A 522 5.09 -25.99 -13.36
N GLN A 523 4.21 -26.99 -13.36
CA GLN A 523 3.30 -27.25 -14.48
C GLN A 523 2.34 -26.07 -14.74
N TYR A 524 1.80 -25.48 -13.68
CA TYR A 524 0.93 -24.31 -13.79
C TYR A 524 1.69 -23.12 -14.38
N LEU A 525 2.85 -22.76 -13.82
CA LEU A 525 3.66 -21.64 -14.30
C LEU A 525 4.07 -21.82 -15.78
N TYR A 526 4.48 -23.04 -16.14
CA TYR A 526 4.80 -23.42 -17.52
C TYR A 526 3.61 -23.16 -18.48
N ALA A 527 2.44 -23.71 -18.16
CA ALA A 527 1.24 -23.52 -18.99
C ALA A 527 0.77 -22.07 -19.03
N HIS A 528 0.95 -21.32 -17.94
CA HIS A 528 0.60 -19.90 -17.85
C HIS A 528 1.47 -19.06 -18.79
N CYS A 529 2.79 -19.28 -18.80
CA CYS A 529 3.69 -18.61 -19.73
C CYS A 529 3.38 -18.94 -21.19
N LEU A 530 3.11 -20.21 -21.51
CA LEU A 530 2.69 -20.60 -22.87
C LEU A 530 1.42 -19.89 -23.32
N ARG A 531 0.47 -19.68 -22.40
CA ARG A 531 -0.77 -18.96 -22.68
C ARG A 531 -0.51 -17.48 -23.03
N HIS A 532 0.40 -16.82 -22.33
CA HIS A 532 0.78 -15.42 -22.60
C HIS A 532 1.51 -15.28 -23.95
N ILE A 533 2.44 -16.19 -24.26
CA ILE A 533 3.12 -16.20 -25.57
C ILE A 533 2.11 -16.46 -26.69
N GLY A 534 1.27 -17.48 -26.53
CA GLY A 534 0.21 -17.83 -27.48
C GLY A 534 0.66 -18.68 -28.67
N GLU A 535 1.86 -19.27 -28.61
CA GLU A 535 2.38 -20.13 -29.68
C GLU A 535 1.90 -21.59 -29.59
N ASP A 536 1.78 -22.15 -28.39
CA ASP A 536 1.30 -23.52 -28.18
C ASP A 536 0.14 -23.56 -27.17
N LEU A 537 -0.98 -22.96 -27.57
CA LEU A 537 -2.19 -22.88 -26.76
C LEU A 537 -2.83 -24.26 -26.51
N ASN A 538 -2.62 -25.23 -27.39
CA ASN A 538 -3.17 -26.58 -27.22
C ASN A 538 -2.43 -27.33 -26.12
N LEU A 539 -1.10 -27.22 -26.06
CA LEU A 539 -0.33 -27.79 -24.95
C LEU A 539 -0.70 -27.12 -23.62
N ALA A 540 -0.79 -25.79 -23.58
CA ALA A 540 -1.24 -25.06 -22.39
C ALA A 540 -2.63 -25.53 -21.93
N PHE A 541 -3.58 -25.68 -22.87
CA PHE A 541 -4.92 -26.16 -22.58
C PHE A 541 -4.93 -27.57 -21.98
N THR A 542 -4.13 -28.50 -22.53
CA THR A 542 -4.01 -29.87 -21.99
C THR A 542 -3.51 -29.84 -20.56
N VAL A 543 -2.43 -29.11 -20.29
CA VAL A 543 -1.87 -29.00 -18.92
C VAL A 543 -2.89 -28.39 -17.95
N PHE A 544 -3.58 -27.30 -18.32
CA PHE A 544 -4.62 -26.73 -17.47
C PHE A 544 -5.79 -27.68 -17.23
N SER A 545 -6.19 -28.46 -18.24
CA SER A 545 -7.28 -29.43 -18.11
C SER A 545 -6.91 -30.56 -17.16
N ASP A 546 -5.67 -31.03 -17.19
CA ASP A 546 -5.15 -32.04 -16.28
C ASP A 546 -5.09 -31.50 -14.84
N LEU A 547 -4.58 -30.28 -14.66
CA LEU A 547 -4.54 -29.61 -13.35
C LEU A 547 -5.93 -29.36 -12.77
N ALA A 548 -6.91 -28.98 -13.59
CA ALA A 548 -8.29 -28.75 -13.16
C ALA A 548 -8.99 -30.03 -12.64
N LYS A 549 -8.61 -31.19 -13.18
CA LYS A 549 -9.16 -32.51 -12.82
C LYS A 549 -8.37 -33.24 -11.72
N SER A 550 -7.21 -32.72 -11.34
CA SER A 550 -6.35 -33.36 -10.35
C SER A 550 -7.06 -33.50 -9.00
N THR A 551 -7.17 -34.75 -8.51
CA THR A 551 -7.70 -35.07 -7.18
C THR A 551 -6.60 -35.10 -6.10
N SER A 552 -5.33 -35.09 -6.52
CA SER A 552 -4.17 -35.23 -5.63
C SER A 552 -3.73 -33.91 -4.99
N TYR A 553 -4.31 -32.78 -5.42
CA TYR A 553 -3.90 -31.44 -5.00
C TYR A 553 -5.07 -30.60 -4.53
N LYS A 554 -5.02 -30.18 -3.26
CA LYS A 554 -6.13 -29.52 -2.55
C LYS A 554 -6.06 -28.00 -2.58
N ASN A 555 -5.26 -27.39 -3.47
CA ASN A 555 -5.19 -25.93 -3.56
C ASN A 555 -6.20 -25.40 -4.58
N ASP A 556 -7.30 -24.87 -4.08
CA ASP A 556 -8.37 -24.32 -4.91
C ASP A 556 -7.92 -23.13 -5.76
N LYS A 557 -6.88 -22.37 -5.36
CA LYS A 557 -6.33 -21.28 -6.17
C LYS A 557 -5.90 -21.79 -7.55
N ILE A 558 -4.99 -22.76 -7.60
CA ILE A 558 -4.48 -23.27 -8.89
C ILE A 558 -5.60 -23.98 -9.66
N ARG A 559 -6.50 -24.68 -8.97
CA ARG A 559 -7.62 -25.38 -9.61
C ARG A 559 -8.58 -24.41 -10.30
N ILE A 560 -9.09 -23.40 -9.59
CA ILE A 560 -9.95 -22.33 -10.14
C ILE A 560 -9.23 -21.66 -11.32
N ARG A 561 -7.95 -21.29 -11.13
CA ARG A 561 -7.15 -20.64 -12.17
C ARG A 561 -6.97 -21.51 -13.40
N SER A 562 -6.77 -22.81 -13.25
CA SER A 562 -6.63 -23.73 -14.38
C SER A 562 -7.94 -23.87 -15.15
N ILE A 563 -9.09 -23.96 -14.47
CA ILE A 563 -10.41 -24.07 -15.12
C ILE A 563 -10.68 -22.84 -16.01
N TYR A 564 -10.57 -21.62 -15.46
CA TYR A 564 -10.83 -20.43 -16.27
C TYR A 564 -9.75 -20.21 -17.34
N SER A 565 -8.51 -20.67 -17.11
CA SER A 565 -7.43 -20.54 -18.10
C SER A 565 -7.64 -21.47 -19.30
N ALA A 566 -8.12 -22.68 -19.07
CA ALA A 566 -8.54 -23.57 -20.15
C ALA A 566 -9.72 -22.98 -20.93
N ALA A 567 -10.72 -22.43 -20.22
CA ALA A 567 -11.85 -21.75 -20.84
C ALA A 567 -11.42 -20.52 -21.66
N SER A 568 -10.47 -19.71 -21.17
CA SER A 568 -10.00 -18.52 -21.87
C SER A 568 -9.32 -18.84 -23.21
N ILE A 569 -8.54 -19.93 -23.25
CA ILE A 569 -7.95 -20.45 -24.50
C ILE A 569 -9.04 -20.83 -25.50
N LYS A 570 -10.07 -21.55 -25.05
CA LYS A 570 -11.17 -21.97 -25.92
C LYS A 570 -12.04 -20.80 -26.40
N MET A 571 -12.26 -19.79 -25.56
CA MET A 571 -12.91 -18.54 -25.97
C MET A 571 -12.10 -17.77 -27.02
N PHE A 572 -10.78 -17.72 -26.87
CA PHE A 572 -9.88 -17.10 -27.84
C PHE A 572 -9.91 -17.85 -29.19
N GLN A 573 -9.94 -19.18 -29.15
CA GLN A 573 -10.09 -20.05 -30.32
C GLN A 573 -11.53 -20.06 -30.90
N ARG A 574 -12.51 -19.44 -30.23
CA ARG A 574 -13.96 -19.49 -30.56
C ARG A 574 -14.52 -20.92 -30.68
N ASP A 575 -14.04 -21.84 -29.84
CA ASP A 575 -14.52 -23.23 -29.82
C ASP A 575 -15.93 -23.31 -29.23
N LYS A 576 -16.94 -23.61 -30.05
CA LYS A 576 -18.34 -23.72 -29.61
C LYS A 576 -18.67 -25.03 -28.90
N ASN A 577 -17.82 -26.04 -29.04
CA ASN A 577 -18.08 -27.38 -28.50
C ASN A 577 -17.56 -27.52 -27.06
N TYR A 578 -16.77 -26.57 -26.57
CA TYR A 578 -16.31 -26.54 -25.19
C TYR A 578 -17.46 -26.18 -24.23
N ASN A 579 -17.59 -26.94 -23.13
CA ASN A 579 -18.66 -26.74 -22.15
C ASN A 579 -18.33 -25.61 -21.15
N TYR A 580 -18.42 -24.35 -21.60
CA TYR A 580 -18.15 -23.17 -20.78
C TYR A 580 -19.04 -23.08 -19.54
N LYS A 581 -20.33 -23.43 -19.68
CA LYS A 581 -21.31 -23.35 -18.60
C LYS A 581 -20.89 -24.24 -17.43
N ASN A 582 -20.57 -25.50 -17.71
CA ASN A 582 -20.07 -26.42 -16.69
C ASN A 582 -18.77 -25.92 -16.04
N SER A 583 -17.84 -25.36 -16.82
CA SER A 583 -16.59 -24.81 -16.26
C SER A 583 -16.84 -23.69 -15.25
N PHE A 584 -17.74 -22.74 -15.54
CA PHE A 584 -18.09 -21.69 -14.60
C PHE A 584 -18.94 -22.19 -13.42
N GLU A 585 -19.81 -23.17 -13.62
CA GLU A 585 -20.57 -23.84 -12.54
C GLU A 585 -19.62 -24.54 -11.57
N THR A 586 -18.65 -25.31 -12.06
CA THR A 586 -17.62 -25.95 -11.22
C THR A 586 -16.81 -24.92 -10.44
N ILE A 587 -16.43 -23.79 -11.04
CA ILE A 587 -15.75 -22.71 -10.30
C ILE A 587 -16.64 -22.16 -9.20
N ASN A 588 -17.92 -21.91 -9.48
CA ASN A 588 -18.86 -21.41 -8.47
C ASN A 588 -19.05 -22.41 -7.33
N GLU A 589 -19.13 -23.70 -7.61
CA GLU A 589 -19.21 -24.75 -6.58
C GLU A 589 -17.96 -24.71 -5.68
N ILE A 590 -16.75 -24.61 -6.25
CA ILE A 590 -15.51 -24.51 -5.46
C ILE A 590 -15.53 -23.25 -4.58
N ILE A 591 -16.00 -22.12 -5.10
CA ILE A 591 -16.08 -20.86 -4.34
C ILE A 591 -17.13 -20.95 -3.22
N CYS A 592 -18.33 -21.47 -3.50
CA CYS A 592 -19.39 -21.58 -2.51
C CYS A 592 -19.09 -22.60 -1.39
N ASN A 593 -18.21 -23.57 -1.64
CA ASN A 593 -17.85 -24.60 -0.67
C ASN A 593 -16.81 -24.12 0.37
N ASP A 594 -16.06 -23.04 0.10
CA ASP A 594 -15.12 -22.43 1.05
C ASP A 594 -15.09 -20.91 0.87
N ASP A 595 -15.59 -20.18 1.88
CA ASP A 595 -15.64 -18.70 1.90
C ASP A 595 -14.28 -18.04 1.63
N LYS A 596 -13.15 -18.72 1.91
CA LYS A 596 -11.81 -18.20 1.60
C LYS A 596 -11.60 -17.99 0.10
N ASN A 597 -12.33 -18.71 -0.75
CA ASN A 597 -12.24 -18.64 -2.19
C ASN A 597 -12.99 -17.44 -2.80
N GLU A 598 -13.78 -16.70 -2.01
CA GLU A 598 -14.47 -15.47 -2.42
C GLU A 598 -13.51 -14.44 -3.05
N ILE A 599 -12.26 -14.39 -2.57
CA ILE A 599 -11.22 -13.50 -3.09
C ILE A 599 -10.92 -13.71 -4.59
N TRP A 600 -11.28 -14.88 -5.14
CA TRP A 600 -11.05 -15.22 -6.55
C TRP A 600 -12.18 -14.77 -7.48
N LYS A 601 -13.36 -14.42 -6.96
CA LYS A 601 -14.51 -13.99 -7.79
C LYS A 601 -14.17 -12.89 -8.80
N PRO A 602 -13.45 -11.81 -8.44
CA PRO A 602 -13.10 -10.77 -9.40
C PRO A 602 -12.33 -11.28 -10.63
N TYR A 603 -11.43 -12.25 -10.44
CA TYR A 603 -10.64 -12.84 -11.52
C TYR A 603 -11.49 -13.69 -12.46
N VAL A 604 -12.49 -14.39 -11.92
CA VAL A 604 -13.43 -15.22 -12.69
C VAL A 604 -14.41 -14.35 -13.49
N ILE A 605 -14.89 -13.25 -12.89
CA ILE A 605 -15.85 -12.33 -13.53
C ILE A 605 -15.33 -11.80 -14.87
N ARG A 606 -14.04 -11.45 -14.93
CA ARG A 606 -13.38 -11.05 -16.18
C ARG A 606 -13.62 -12.06 -17.31
N HIS A 607 -13.35 -13.33 -17.04
CA HIS A 607 -13.52 -14.40 -18.03
C HIS A 607 -15.00 -14.69 -18.34
N LYS A 608 -15.88 -14.56 -17.35
CA LYS A 608 -17.33 -14.67 -17.57
C LYS A 608 -17.84 -13.58 -18.52
N ALA A 609 -17.39 -12.34 -18.38
CA ALA A 609 -17.77 -11.27 -19.30
C ALA A 609 -17.29 -11.52 -20.74
N ILE A 610 -16.08 -12.06 -20.91
CA ILE A 610 -15.58 -12.47 -22.24
C ILE A 610 -16.46 -13.58 -22.83
N TYR A 611 -16.92 -14.53 -22.01
CA TYR A 611 -17.84 -15.59 -22.42
C TYR A 611 -19.18 -15.01 -22.92
N GLU A 612 -19.81 -14.14 -22.14
CA GLU A 612 -21.08 -13.49 -22.54
C GLU A 612 -20.91 -12.73 -23.86
N TYR A 613 -19.83 -11.97 -23.97
CA TYR A 613 -19.55 -11.20 -25.17
C TYR A 613 -19.25 -12.08 -26.41
N LYS A 614 -18.28 -13.01 -26.30
CA LYS A 614 -17.76 -13.76 -27.47
C LYS A 614 -18.62 -14.96 -27.85
N ILE A 615 -19.11 -15.70 -26.86
CA ILE A 615 -19.78 -17.00 -27.06
C ILE A 615 -21.30 -16.82 -27.07
N CYS A 616 -21.87 -16.16 -26.05
CA CYS A 616 -23.30 -15.88 -26.01
C CYS A 616 -23.71 -14.77 -26.99
N LYS A 617 -22.75 -13.95 -27.44
CA LYS A 617 -22.98 -12.75 -28.26
C LYS A 617 -23.90 -11.73 -27.56
N ASP A 618 -23.78 -11.63 -26.25
CA ASP A 618 -24.52 -10.70 -25.41
C ASP A 618 -23.59 -9.64 -24.80
N PRO A 619 -23.30 -8.56 -25.54
CA PRO A 619 -22.46 -7.48 -25.03
C PRO A 619 -23.12 -6.69 -23.90
N TYR A 620 -24.46 -6.70 -23.77
CA TYR A 620 -25.16 -6.02 -22.68
C TYR A 620 -24.92 -6.73 -21.35
N MET A 621 -25.01 -8.05 -21.34
CA MET A 621 -24.68 -8.85 -20.16
C MET A 621 -23.21 -8.78 -19.80
N ALA A 622 -22.32 -8.72 -20.80
CA ALA A 622 -20.90 -8.47 -20.56
C ALA A 622 -20.65 -7.11 -19.90
N GLU A 623 -21.22 -6.02 -20.45
CA GLU A 623 -21.13 -4.67 -19.87
C GLU A 623 -21.66 -4.65 -18.44
N LYS A 624 -22.87 -5.18 -18.21
CA LYS A 624 -23.51 -5.24 -16.91
C LYS A 624 -22.61 -5.94 -15.88
N THR A 625 -22.11 -7.11 -16.23
CA THR A 625 -21.23 -7.91 -15.36
C THR A 625 -19.94 -7.15 -14.99
N LEU A 626 -19.29 -6.52 -15.98
CA LEU A 626 -18.07 -5.76 -15.76
C LEU A 626 -18.31 -4.49 -14.93
N ARG A 627 -19.42 -3.79 -15.18
CA ARG A 627 -19.80 -2.59 -14.41
C ARG A 627 -20.13 -2.91 -12.96
N GLU A 628 -20.82 -4.02 -12.71
CA GLU A 628 -21.06 -4.50 -11.34
C GLU A 628 -19.73 -4.81 -10.63
N ALA A 629 -18.78 -5.46 -11.33
CA ALA A 629 -17.46 -5.74 -10.78
C ALA A 629 -16.66 -4.47 -10.48
N ILE A 630 -16.62 -3.51 -11.41
CA ILE A 630 -15.79 -2.31 -11.23
C ILE A 630 -16.30 -1.42 -10.09
N ASN A 631 -17.62 -1.30 -9.93
CA ASN A 631 -18.23 -0.59 -8.81
C ASN A 631 -17.82 -1.17 -7.45
N LEU A 632 -17.58 -2.48 -7.37
CA LEU A 632 -17.10 -3.14 -6.15
C LEU A 632 -15.58 -3.03 -5.98
N LEU A 633 -14.83 -3.06 -7.08
CA LEU A 633 -13.37 -3.08 -7.04
C LEU A 633 -12.74 -1.70 -6.88
N GLU A 634 -13.40 -0.62 -7.31
CA GLU A 634 -12.90 0.75 -7.22
C GLU A 634 -12.66 1.23 -5.79
N VAL A 635 -13.34 0.62 -4.82
CA VAL A 635 -13.16 0.83 -3.38
C VAL A 635 -12.17 -0.17 -2.75
N THR A 636 -11.42 -0.90 -3.56
CA THR A 636 -10.38 -1.84 -3.14
C THR A 636 -9.01 -1.47 -3.73
N SER A 637 -7.95 -1.96 -3.10
CA SER A 637 -6.57 -1.86 -3.61
C SER A 637 -6.22 -2.98 -4.62
N LEU A 638 -7.19 -3.80 -5.04
CA LEU A 638 -6.94 -4.94 -5.92
C LEU A 638 -6.61 -4.48 -7.34
N ARG A 639 -5.53 -5.02 -7.90
CA ARG A 639 -5.02 -4.67 -9.24
C ARG A 639 -5.86 -5.21 -10.39
N ILE A 640 -6.60 -6.29 -10.18
CA ILE A 640 -7.48 -6.92 -11.19
C ILE A 640 -8.50 -5.94 -11.80
N LYS A 641 -8.83 -4.84 -11.11
CA LYS A 641 -9.70 -3.78 -11.64
C LYS A 641 -9.17 -3.16 -12.94
N TYR A 642 -7.85 -3.12 -13.15
CA TYR A 642 -7.27 -2.57 -14.37
C TYR A 642 -7.46 -3.49 -15.59
N ASP A 643 -7.49 -4.82 -15.40
CA ASP A 643 -7.94 -5.75 -16.44
C ASP A 643 -9.43 -5.56 -16.75
N ILE A 644 -10.25 -5.29 -15.73
CA ILE A 644 -11.69 -5.01 -15.91
C ILE A 644 -11.91 -3.70 -16.66
N TYR A 645 -11.12 -2.65 -16.39
CA TYR A 645 -11.14 -1.43 -17.19
C TYR A 645 -10.81 -1.73 -18.65
N PHE A 646 -9.76 -2.50 -18.93
CA PHE A 646 -9.45 -2.91 -20.29
C PHE A 646 -10.62 -3.64 -20.98
N GLU A 647 -11.26 -4.59 -20.31
CA GLU A 647 -12.42 -5.30 -20.89
C GLU A 647 -13.64 -4.39 -21.09
N LEU A 648 -13.89 -3.43 -20.19
CA LEU A 648 -14.93 -2.41 -20.37
C LEU A 648 -14.63 -1.54 -21.59
N ALA A 649 -13.38 -1.12 -21.75
CA ALA A 649 -12.94 -0.33 -22.88
C ALA A 649 -13.18 -1.06 -24.21
N GLU A 650 -12.86 -2.36 -24.27
CA GLU A 650 -13.15 -3.24 -25.41
C GLU A 650 -14.66 -3.33 -25.70
N VAL A 651 -15.50 -3.53 -24.68
CA VAL A 651 -16.96 -3.62 -24.86
C VAL A 651 -17.50 -2.31 -25.44
N TYR A 652 -17.18 -1.15 -24.86
CA TYR A 652 -17.64 0.14 -25.37
C TYR A 652 -17.11 0.45 -26.76
N ARG A 653 -15.85 0.09 -27.06
CA ARG A 653 -15.28 0.29 -28.39
C ARG A 653 -16.04 -0.48 -29.45
N ILE A 654 -16.46 -1.71 -29.18
CA ILE A 654 -17.02 -2.59 -30.21
C ILE A 654 -18.55 -2.47 -30.32
N TYR A 655 -19.26 -2.12 -29.24
CA TYR A 655 -20.73 -2.15 -29.13
C TYR A 655 -21.49 -1.34 -30.21
N ASP A 656 -21.27 -0.03 -30.29
CA ASP A 656 -21.88 0.85 -31.31
C ASP A 656 -21.00 2.10 -31.59
N ASN A 657 -21.41 2.94 -32.54
CA ASN A 657 -20.65 4.14 -32.97
C ASN A 657 -21.12 5.44 -32.27
N LYS A 658 -21.70 5.38 -31.07
CA LYS A 658 -22.10 6.61 -30.36
C LYS A 658 -20.88 7.35 -29.80
N LEU A 659 -20.81 8.67 -29.98
CA LEU A 659 -19.74 9.52 -29.45
C LEU A 659 -19.47 9.30 -27.94
N ASN A 660 -20.52 9.08 -27.13
CA ASN A 660 -20.39 8.77 -25.70
C ASN A 660 -19.54 7.51 -25.43
N ASN A 661 -19.51 6.55 -26.36
CA ASN A 661 -18.71 5.34 -26.22
C ASN A 661 -17.22 5.59 -26.53
N TYR A 662 -16.89 6.61 -27.32
CA TYR A 662 -15.49 7.03 -27.53
C TYR A 662 -14.87 7.49 -26.21
N GLU A 663 -15.49 8.46 -25.55
CA GLU A 663 -14.97 9.04 -24.29
C GLU A 663 -14.87 7.97 -23.19
N LYS A 664 -15.90 7.13 -23.03
CA LYS A 664 -15.86 6.02 -22.06
C LYS A 664 -14.76 5.02 -22.35
N SER A 665 -14.63 4.58 -23.60
CA SER A 665 -13.63 3.59 -23.98
C SER A 665 -12.22 4.14 -23.79
N LEU A 666 -11.97 5.38 -24.21
CA LEU A 666 -10.69 6.04 -24.04
C LEU A 666 -10.31 6.21 -22.56
N ALA A 667 -11.26 6.62 -21.70
CA ALA A 667 -11.02 6.76 -20.27
C ALA A 667 -10.60 5.42 -19.63
N PHE A 668 -11.30 4.33 -19.95
CA PHE A 668 -10.97 3.02 -19.42
C PHE A 668 -9.65 2.45 -19.94
N TYR A 669 -9.33 2.62 -21.24
CA TYR A 669 -8.01 2.25 -21.75
C TYR A 669 -6.90 3.06 -21.09
N SER A 670 -7.12 4.36 -20.85
CA SER A 670 -6.12 5.23 -20.24
C SER A 670 -5.81 4.78 -18.80
N GLU A 671 -6.81 4.41 -18.01
CA GLU A 671 -6.62 3.84 -16.67
C GLU A 671 -5.81 2.53 -16.71
N ALA A 672 -6.15 1.63 -17.64
CA ALA A 672 -5.42 0.37 -17.81
C ALA A 672 -3.97 0.59 -18.28
N GLU A 673 -3.74 1.47 -19.25
CA GLU A 673 -2.43 1.80 -19.79
C GLU A 673 -1.53 2.48 -18.74
N GLN A 674 -2.05 3.46 -18.00
CA GLN A 674 -1.29 4.14 -16.95
C GLN A 674 -0.85 3.18 -15.86
N PHE A 675 -1.75 2.29 -15.44
CA PHE A 675 -1.40 1.21 -14.51
C PHE A 675 -0.32 0.30 -15.09
N ALA A 676 -0.52 -0.20 -16.30
CA ALA A 676 0.37 -1.15 -16.95
C ALA A 676 1.79 -0.60 -17.14
N LYS A 677 1.92 0.66 -17.58
CA LYS A 677 3.22 1.35 -17.67
C LYS A 677 3.93 1.42 -16.32
N ARG A 678 3.20 1.78 -15.26
CA ARG A 678 3.76 1.94 -13.92
C ARG A 678 4.24 0.62 -13.31
N VAL A 679 3.62 -0.51 -13.67
CA VAL A 679 4.01 -1.85 -13.19
C VAL A 679 4.82 -2.67 -14.21
N HIS A 680 5.15 -2.07 -15.36
CA HIS A 680 5.87 -2.70 -16.47
C HIS A 680 5.20 -3.97 -17.04
N ASP A 681 3.87 -4.01 -16.99
CA ASP A 681 3.07 -5.03 -17.66
C ASP A 681 2.93 -4.65 -19.15
N TYR A 682 3.90 -5.06 -19.96
CA TYR A 682 3.90 -4.71 -21.37
C TYR A 682 2.78 -5.40 -22.15
N ASN A 683 2.28 -6.54 -21.66
CA ASN A 683 1.16 -7.25 -22.29
C ASN A 683 -0.13 -6.42 -22.22
N LEU A 684 -0.49 -5.92 -21.02
CA LEU A 684 -1.65 -5.04 -20.86
C LEU A 684 -1.42 -3.66 -21.49
N GLN A 685 -0.21 -3.12 -21.37
CA GLN A 685 0.15 -1.81 -21.95
C GLN A 685 -0.05 -1.81 -23.47
N SER A 686 0.60 -2.74 -24.18
CA SER A 686 0.56 -2.79 -25.64
C SER A 686 -0.86 -3.06 -26.15
N ASN A 687 -1.63 -3.95 -25.50
CA ASN A 687 -3.04 -4.16 -25.87
C ASN A 687 -3.91 -2.91 -25.65
N SER A 688 -3.70 -2.17 -24.56
CA SER A 688 -4.44 -0.91 -24.30
C SER A 688 -4.13 0.13 -25.36
N GLN A 689 -2.86 0.28 -25.75
CA GLN A 689 -2.43 1.19 -26.81
C GLN A 689 -3.00 0.81 -28.18
N LEU A 690 -2.95 -0.48 -28.54
CA LEU A 690 -3.56 -0.99 -29.78
C LEU A 690 -5.09 -0.81 -29.77
N GLY A 691 -5.73 -0.95 -28.61
CA GLY A 691 -7.16 -0.68 -28.40
C GLY A 691 -7.52 0.78 -28.66
N ILE A 692 -6.73 1.72 -28.14
CA ILE A 692 -6.86 3.16 -28.42
C ILE A 692 -6.68 3.44 -29.92
N MET A 693 -5.71 2.79 -30.59
CA MET A 693 -5.53 2.96 -32.04
C MET A 693 -6.76 2.48 -32.83
N LEU A 694 -7.31 1.30 -32.50
CA LEU A 694 -8.54 0.81 -33.12
C LEU A 694 -9.73 1.74 -32.84
N LEU A 695 -9.81 2.30 -31.64
CA LEU A 695 -10.83 3.29 -31.26
C LEU A 695 -10.70 4.56 -32.12
N ASN A 696 -9.51 5.14 -32.21
CA ASN A 696 -9.27 6.34 -33.01
C ASN A 696 -9.58 6.10 -34.49
N LEU A 697 -9.15 4.95 -35.05
CA LEU A 697 -9.46 4.58 -36.43
C LEU A 697 -10.97 4.49 -36.68
N LYS A 698 -11.72 3.92 -35.73
CA LYS A 698 -13.17 3.77 -35.82
C LYS A 698 -13.91 5.11 -35.87
N TYR A 699 -13.39 6.13 -35.20
CA TYR A 699 -13.99 7.47 -35.10
C TYR A 699 -13.31 8.53 -35.99
N GLY A 700 -12.29 8.15 -36.78
CA GLY A 700 -11.61 9.05 -37.71
C GLY A 700 -10.60 10.00 -37.06
N TYR A 701 -10.10 9.67 -35.86
CA TYR A 701 -9.04 10.41 -35.18
C TYR A 701 -7.64 9.96 -35.62
N GLU A 702 -6.65 10.81 -35.34
CA GLU A 702 -5.26 10.56 -35.68
C GLU A 702 -4.66 9.37 -34.89
N ILE A 703 -3.72 8.68 -35.53
CA ILE A 703 -3.02 7.51 -34.99
C ILE A 703 -1.54 7.81 -34.88
N ASN A 704 -0.96 7.49 -33.71
CA ASN A 704 0.48 7.55 -33.51
C ASN A 704 1.17 6.34 -34.18
N ILE A 705 1.68 6.54 -35.40
CA ILE A 705 2.35 5.51 -36.21
C ILE A 705 3.69 5.09 -35.58
N GLU A 706 4.40 6.01 -34.93
CA GLU A 706 5.68 5.71 -34.26
C GLU A 706 5.47 4.77 -33.06
N MET A 707 4.41 5.00 -32.29
CA MET A 707 4.00 4.10 -31.21
C MET A 707 3.70 2.70 -31.76
N LEU A 708 2.99 2.57 -32.89
CA LEU A 708 2.71 1.26 -33.49
C LEU A 708 4.00 0.54 -33.89
N ARG A 709 4.98 1.25 -34.48
CA ARG A 709 6.30 0.68 -34.82
C ARG A 709 7.01 0.17 -33.56
N THR A 710 6.99 0.96 -32.49
CA THR A 710 7.56 0.57 -31.19
C THR A 710 6.89 -0.69 -30.64
N ILE A 711 5.55 -0.76 -30.67
CA ILE A 711 4.81 -1.96 -30.23
C ILE A 711 5.21 -3.18 -31.04
N ILE A 712 5.33 -3.09 -32.37
CA ILE A 712 5.74 -4.21 -33.23
C ILE A 712 7.13 -4.72 -32.87
N ILE A 713 8.09 -3.82 -32.63
CA ILE A 713 9.47 -4.18 -32.28
C ILE A 713 9.50 -4.86 -30.90
N GLU A 714 8.94 -4.20 -29.89
CA GLU A 714 8.99 -4.69 -28.51
C GLU A 714 8.20 -5.99 -28.31
N THR A 715 7.02 -6.13 -28.89
CA THR A 715 6.25 -7.39 -28.80
C THR A 715 6.99 -8.55 -29.46
N ARG A 716 7.75 -8.29 -30.53
CA ARG A 716 8.62 -9.30 -31.15
C ARG A 716 9.82 -9.64 -30.26
N ASN A 717 10.47 -8.64 -29.66
CA ASN A 717 11.60 -8.85 -28.74
C ASN A 717 11.19 -9.66 -27.50
N LEU A 718 9.99 -9.40 -26.98
CA LEU A 718 9.44 -10.08 -25.79
C LEU A 718 8.70 -11.39 -26.12
N ASN A 719 8.66 -11.82 -27.39
CA ASN A 719 7.92 -13.00 -27.84
C ASN A 719 6.42 -12.98 -27.45
N LEU A 720 5.80 -11.80 -27.39
CA LEU A 720 4.36 -11.63 -27.19
C LEU A 720 3.62 -11.83 -28.52
N ASN A 721 3.54 -13.08 -28.98
CA ASN A 721 3.11 -13.40 -30.33
C ASN A 721 1.66 -12.96 -30.62
N ILE A 722 0.74 -13.05 -29.66
CA ILE A 722 -0.64 -12.55 -29.82
C ILE A 722 -0.64 -11.03 -30.10
N ASN A 723 0.04 -10.25 -29.24
CA ASN A 723 0.08 -8.78 -29.34
C ASN A 723 0.80 -8.33 -30.62
N TYR A 724 1.89 -9.03 -30.98
CA TYR A 724 2.58 -8.81 -32.25
C TYR A 724 1.61 -8.97 -33.43
N ASN A 725 0.84 -10.05 -33.47
CA ASN A 725 -0.11 -10.29 -34.55
C ASN A 725 -1.27 -9.27 -34.57
N TYR A 726 -1.70 -8.77 -33.41
CA TYR A 726 -2.63 -7.63 -33.35
C TYR A 726 -2.02 -6.35 -33.94
N ALA A 727 -0.77 -6.04 -33.61
CA ALA A 727 -0.07 -4.88 -34.14
C ALA A 727 0.14 -4.97 -35.66
N ILE A 728 0.51 -6.15 -36.17
CA ILE A 728 0.62 -6.40 -37.62
C ILE A 728 -0.73 -6.26 -38.31
N TYR A 729 -1.82 -6.76 -37.72
CA TYR A 729 -3.17 -6.57 -38.26
C TYR A 729 -3.53 -5.08 -38.38
N ILE A 730 -3.28 -4.30 -37.33
CA ILE A 730 -3.53 -2.85 -37.32
C ILE A 730 -2.66 -2.11 -38.34
N LYS A 731 -1.39 -2.51 -38.52
CA LYS A 731 -0.52 -1.96 -39.56
C LYS A 731 -1.15 -2.08 -40.95
N TYR A 732 -1.67 -3.25 -41.31
CA TYR A 732 -2.34 -3.46 -42.61
C TYR A 732 -3.63 -2.65 -42.74
N ILE A 733 -4.38 -2.47 -41.65
CA ILE A 733 -5.58 -1.61 -41.65
C ILE A 733 -5.22 -0.16 -41.96
N ILE A 734 -4.18 0.38 -41.30
CA ILE A 734 -3.75 1.78 -41.48
C ILE A 734 -3.26 1.99 -42.92
N ALA A 735 -2.47 1.06 -43.45
CA ALA A 735 -1.97 1.11 -44.82
C ALA A 735 -3.06 0.87 -45.88
N ASN A 736 -4.28 0.47 -45.46
CA ASN A 736 -5.37 0.07 -46.35
C ASN A 736 -4.96 -1.07 -47.32
N GLU A 737 -4.12 -1.98 -46.82
CA GLU A 737 -3.56 -3.10 -47.58
C GLU A 737 -4.32 -4.40 -47.30
N ALA A 738 -4.28 -5.33 -48.26
CA ALA A 738 -4.79 -6.67 -48.05
C ALA A 738 -3.86 -7.47 -47.13
N ILE A 739 -4.43 -8.28 -46.25
CA ILE A 739 -3.65 -9.15 -45.36
C ILE A 739 -3.03 -10.27 -46.19
N PRO A 740 -1.70 -10.51 -46.10
CA PRO A 740 -1.03 -11.55 -46.86
C PRO A 740 -1.59 -12.95 -46.59
N LYS A 741 -1.58 -13.80 -47.62
CA LYS A 741 -2.09 -15.18 -47.51
C LYS A 741 -1.30 -15.99 -46.48
N GLU A 742 0.02 -15.78 -46.42
CA GLU A 742 0.93 -16.45 -45.49
C GLU A 742 0.54 -16.13 -44.04
N LEU A 743 0.20 -14.87 -43.76
CA LEU A 743 -0.23 -14.43 -42.43
C LEU A 743 -1.61 -14.99 -42.07
N SER A 744 -2.54 -15.05 -43.02
CA SER A 744 -3.82 -15.71 -42.81
C SER A 744 -3.68 -17.21 -42.59
N LEU A 745 -2.78 -17.89 -43.29
CA LEU A 745 -2.49 -19.32 -43.08
C LEU A 745 -1.86 -19.54 -41.70
N TYR A 746 -0.97 -18.64 -41.29
CA TYR A 746 -0.38 -18.64 -39.95
C TYR A 746 -1.47 -18.51 -38.88
N TRP A 747 -2.33 -17.49 -38.93
CA TRP A 747 -3.42 -17.33 -37.97
C TRP A 747 -4.36 -18.54 -37.94
N LYS A 748 -4.63 -19.17 -39.09
CA LYS A 748 -5.44 -20.39 -39.19
C LYS A 748 -4.78 -21.55 -38.44
N LYS A 749 -3.48 -21.75 -38.63
CA LYS A 749 -2.69 -22.77 -37.92
C LYS A 749 -2.71 -22.53 -36.41
N MET A 750 -2.54 -21.28 -35.99
CA MET A 750 -2.52 -20.89 -34.57
C MET A 750 -3.91 -20.80 -33.92
N GLN A 751 -4.98 -20.95 -34.71
CA GLN A 751 -6.37 -20.77 -34.28
C GLN A 751 -6.67 -19.38 -33.72
N TYR A 752 -6.09 -18.34 -34.32
CA TYR A 752 -6.33 -16.94 -33.97
C TYR A 752 -7.65 -16.47 -34.59
N SER A 753 -8.75 -17.00 -34.06
CA SER A 753 -10.08 -16.97 -34.69
C SER A 753 -10.62 -15.56 -34.91
N ASP A 754 -10.36 -14.62 -34.00
CA ASP A 754 -10.77 -13.22 -34.17
C ASP A 754 -10.02 -12.53 -35.34
N LEU A 755 -8.71 -12.72 -35.43
CA LEU A 755 -7.88 -12.16 -36.50
C LEU A 755 -8.28 -12.69 -37.88
N LEU A 756 -8.53 -14.01 -37.99
CA LEU A 756 -9.03 -14.64 -39.21
C LEU A 756 -10.41 -14.13 -39.60
N PHE A 757 -11.31 -14.01 -38.62
CA PHE A 757 -12.67 -13.58 -38.90
C PHE A 757 -12.67 -12.15 -39.45
N TYR A 758 -11.99 -11.23 -38.76
CA TYR A 758 -11.99 -9.81 -39.12
C TYR A 758 -11.05 -9.48 -40.29
N SER A 759 -10.11 -10.34 -40.68
CA SER A 759 -9.29 -10.10 -41.88
C SER A 759 -10.12 -10.05 -43.16
N SER A 760 -11.20 -10.83 -43.22
CA SER A 760 -12.12 -10.95 -44.35
C SER A 760 -13.26 -9.92 -44.38
N LYS A 761 -13.35 -9.06 -43.35
CA LYS A 761 -14.47 -8.12 -43.17
C LYS A 761 -14.28 -6.79 -43.91
N SER A 762 -15.37 -6.03 -44.02
CA SER A 762 -15.32 -4.66 -44.54
C SER A 762 -14.43 -3.76 -43.69
N LYS A 763 -13.89 -2.66 -44.26
CA LYS A 763 -12.98 -1.75 -43.56
C LYS A 763 -13.55 -1.24 -42.23
N SER A 764 -14.84 -0.88 -42.20
CA SER A 764 -15.52 -0.44 -40.98
C SER A 764 -15.67 -1.55 -39.93
N GLU A 765 -15.87 -2.80 -40.35
CA GLU A 765 -15.97 -3.94 -39.45
C GLU A 765 -14.61 -4.38 -38.91
N LYS A 766 -13.51 -4.16 -39.66
CA LYS A 766 -12.14 -4.49 -39.23
C LYS A 766 -11.74 -3.81 -37.92
N TYR A 767 -12.27 -2.62 -37.65
CA TYR A 767 -12.03 -1.89 -36.40
C TYR A 767 -12.66 -2.57 -35.17
N ASN A 768 -13.56 -3.53 -35.36
CA ASN A 768 -14.26 -4.25 -34.29
C ASN A 768 -13.53 -5.53 -33.83
N LEU A 769 -12.26 -5.71 -34.24
CA LEU A 769 -11.39 -6.75 -33.69
C LEU A 769 -11.38 -6.63 -32.15
N LYS A 770 -11.75 -7.71 -31.44
CA LYS A 770 -11.61 -7.79 -29.98
C LYS A 770 -10.19 -8.21 -29.64
N LEU A 771 -9.48 -7.35 -28.92
CA LEU A 771 -8.18 -7.66 -28.34
C LEU A 771 -8.40 -8.49 -27.07
N THR A 772 -7.51 -9.44 -26.82
CA THR A 772 -7.59 -10.34 -25.66
C THR A 772 -6.24 -10.35 -24.96
N VAL A 773 -6.21 -9.82 -23.74
CA VAL A 773 -5.04 -9.95 -22.85
C VAL A 773 -5.10 -11.36 -22.25
N MET A 774 -4.24 -12.25 -22.72
CA MET A 774 -4.13 -13.62 -22.17
C MET A 774 -3.44 -13.63 -20.82
#